data_AF-A0A2V7WKC4-F1
#
_entry.id   AF-A0A2V7WKC4-F1
#
_cell.length_a   1.000
_cell.length_b   1.000
_cell.length_c   1.000
_cell.angle_alpha   90.00
_cell.angle_beta   90.00
_cell.angle_gamma   90.00
#
_symmetry.space_group_name_H-M   'P 1'
#
loop_
_entity.id
_entity.type
_entity.pdbx_description
1 polymer ?
#
loop_
_entity_poly.entity_id
_entity_poly.type
_entity_poly.pdbx_seq_one_letter_code
_entity_poly.pdbx_strand_id
1 'polypeptide(L)'
;MRRFALVLVAIATLVVLASFVRIQPSGFARVVGRRVLFGRIGIARPWPRESCLVPVLNNQLYIRRAVDLTAADGSPFRANVTFVTSQAVDCRTITSLISEGMTEWAGRETTERLVRNVRAESDAASDYVRARLQRSAIAAHEVAVRLDVDPMLARVIPQPDVVARSSPDPPLIFIGLDGADWQLLDDYMQSGAMPNLARLVAEGTSGTLRTEHPPLSPLLWTTMMTGVSPLQHQILDFVRFNPATHVKEPITSSERRAPAIWNMATNGAKRVAVFGLWATYPAEAVRGTLVSDRLFAFLYSEEAPPPGAVYPPSREAWAREQLADAQHAIDLPLMRTFLPDMSQEEFDEAVATRNPYSNPPSALRRILVDTEVYRRLVQSELQRGVPDLTVAYFEGTDTIGHTFAPFAPPRQANISEGDFARYSHVPELYFRHVDAMLGDFTRLAIASHARIMIASDHGFHWKAGRPTELSSYATATAAKWHRIDGIYLLWGPGIAASNGHAFAGGVRQVCATLLDLSGLPPGVGVKQPPLPGAPPADRTPIDYAKFYTPAPNPVQPTTKAASEALANLKALGYIGSAESSRPATAITSTKTAGAFNNEGLVLKNEGKIDAAIAAFEEAMRIDPNLASAQWNLSDLLFQQRRDLEHSNELLLRSLRSGLPDASKYVIERAIWYQRHGDAKKSLALIDAAVGARGNDPELRMFRGRYRVELHDCAGALQEFRVAQQLKPEDPVALASAGLAEMCLGDRAAAADYFRRSLALNPNQPVLQRFLAEQ
;
A
#
# COMPACT_ATOMS: atom_id res chain seq x y z
N MET A 1 13.52 -37.88 43.45
CA MET A 1 12.89 -38.29 42.16
C MET A 1 11.53 -38.98 42.34
N ARG A 2 11.36 -40.04 43.15
CA ARG A 2 10.05 -40.73 43.30
C ARG A 2 8.90 -39.90 43.89
N ARG A 3 9.17 -38.95 44.81
CA ARG A 3 8.12 -38.06 45.38
C ARG A 3 7.67 -36.94 44.41
N PHE A 4 8.55 -36.48 43.52
CA PHE A 4 8.20 -35.47 42.50
C PHE A 4 7.36 -36.07 41.37
N ALA A 5 7.64 -37.31 40.97
CA ALA A 5 6.84 -38.04 39.99
C ALA A 5 5.41 -38.31 40.49
N LEU A 6 5.24 -38.62 41.78
CA LEU A 6 3.91 -38.83 42.38
C LEU A 6 3.09 -37.53 42.47
N VAL A 7 3.72 -36.38 42.72
CA VAL A 7 3.05 -35.07 42.72
C VAL A 7 2.70 -34.62 41.30
N LEU A 8 3.57 -34.85 40.31
CA LEU A 8 3.28 -34.58 38.89
C LEU A 8 2.18 -35.48 38.34
N VAL A 9 2.14 -36.76 38.73
CA VAL A 9 1.03 -37.66 38.38
C VAL A 9 -0.25 -37.25 39.09
N ALA A 10 -0.20 -36.82 40.36
CA ALA A 10 -1.39 -36.34 41.06
C ALA A 10 -1.93 -35.02 40.47
N ILE A 11 -1.06 -34.08 40.11
CA ILE A 11 -1.45 -32.82 39.45
C ILE A 11 -1.91 -33.07 38.02
N ALA A 12 -1.26 -33.93 37.25
CA ALA A 12 -1.74 -34.32 35.92
C ALA A 12 -3.08 -35.06 35.99
N THR A 13 -3.28 -35.91 37.00
CA THR A 13 -4.56 -36.59 37.24
C THR A 13 -5.64 -35.61 37.70
N LEU A 14 -5.31 -34.60 38.51
CA LEU A 14 -6.24 -33.53 38.92
C LEU A 14 -6.56 -32.55 37.80
N VAL A 15 -5.60 -32.23 36.92
CA VAL A 15 -5.80 -31.36 35.74
C VAL A 15 -6.56 -32.11 34.64
N VAL A 16 -6.31 -33.42 34.47
CA VAL A 16 -7.10 -34.27 33.58
C VAL A 16 -8.50 -34.51 34.16
N LEU A 17 -8.68 -34.71 35.48
CA LEU A 17 -10.02 -34.75 36.08
C LEU A 17 -10.74 -33.40 35.99
N ALA A 18 -10.06 -32.27 36.22
CA ALA A 18 -10.68 -30.93 36.11
C ALA A 18 -11.00 -30.52 34.66
N SER A 19 -10.29 -31.10 33.67
CA SER A 19 -10.54 -30.87 32.25
C SER A 19 -11.48 -31.92 31.61
N PHE A 20 -11.73 -33.05 32.29
CA PHE A 20 -12.60 -34.15 31.85
C PHE A 20 -13.69 -34.55 32.84
N VAL A 21 -14.08 -33.69 33.80
CA VAL A 21 -15.44 -33.74 34.33
C VAL A 21 -16.37 -33.10 33.29
N ARG A 22 -16.44 -33.71 32.10
CA ARG A 22 -17.66 -33.67 31.31
C ARG A 22 -18.63 -34.51 32.11
N ILE A 23 -19.38 -33.86 33.00
CA ILE A 23 -20.50 -34.54 33.66
C ILE A 23 -21.40 -35.00 32.53
N GLN A 24 -21.41 -36.32 32.26
CA GLN A 24 -22.30 -36.84 31.24
C GLN A 24 -23.71 -36.56 31.73
N PRO A 25 -24.54 -35.85 30.94
CA PRO A 25 -25.88 -35.53 31.37
C PRO A 25 -26.62 -36.83 31.72
N SER A 26 -27.36 -36.84 32.84
CA SER A 26 -28.17 -38.00 33.25
C SER A 26 -29.30 -38.31 32.25
N GLY A 27 -29.53 -37.39 31.31
CA GLY A 27 -30.42 -37.50 30.16
C GLY A 27 -30.59 -36.13 29.51
N PHE A 28 -31.47 -36.05 28.52
CA PHE A 28 -31.92 -34.77 27.98
C PHE A 28 -33.38 -34.55 28.36
N ALA A 29 -33.73 -33.31 28.67
CA ALA A 29 -35.12 -32.88 28.80
C ALA A 29 -35.53 -32.13 27.55
N ARG A 30 -36.75 -32.36 27.09
CA ARG A 30 -37.39 -31.48 26.11
C ARG A 30 -38.31 -30.52 26.86
N VAL A 31 -38.07 -29.23 26.70
CA VAL A 31 -38.88 -28.17 27.29
C VAL A 31 -39.89 -27.68 26.26
N VAL A 32 -41.17 -27.65 26.62
CA VAL A 32 -42.29 -27.21 25.77
C VAL A 32 -43.13 -26.20 26.55
N GLY A 33 -43.00 -24.91 26.25
CA GLY A 33 -43.59 -23.84 27.07
C GLY A 33 -43.11 -23.93 28.52
N ARG A 34 -44.04 -24.09 29.48
CA ARG A 34 -43.75 -24.26 30.91
C ARG A 34 -43.72 -25.73 31.38
N ARG A 35 -43.56 -26.70 30.48
CA ARG A 35 -43.50 -28.13 30.83
C ARG A 35 -42.13 -28.72 30.48
N VAL A 36 -41.60 -29.54 31.38
CA VAL A 36 -40.34 -30.30 31.18
C VAL A 36 -40.70 -31.77 31.02
N LEU A 37 -40.32 -32.34 29.88
CA LEU A 37 -40.50 -33.76 29.59
C LEU A 37 -39.14 -34.46 29.67
N PHE A 38 -38.97 -35.28 30.71
CA PHE A 38 -37.80 -36.14 30.90
C PHE A 38 -38.02 -37.46 30.16
N GLY A 39 -37.11 -37.87 29.28
CA GLY A 39 -37.30 -39.14 28.55
C GLY A 39 -36.03 -39.70 27.88
N ARG A 40 -35.94 -41.03 27.82
CA ARG A 40 -35.06 -41.74 26.87
C ARG A 40 -35.65 -41.57 25.47
N ILE A 41 -34.83 -41.17 24.50
CA ILE A 41 -35.26 -40.85 23.13
C ILE A 41 -35.97 -42.07 22.52
N GLY A 42 -37.29 -41.98 22.39
CA GLY A 42 -38.16 -42.92 21.70
C GLY A 42 -38.96 -42.18 20.62
N ILE A 43 -38.94 -42.73 19.40
CA ILE A 43 -39.39 -42.12 18.15
C ILE A 43 -40.92 -41.97 18.09
N ALA A 44 -41.38 -41.00 17.29
CA ALA A 44 -42.72 -40.88 16.67
C ALA A 44 -43.80 -39.99 17.31
N ARG A 45 -43.56 -38.66 17.39
CA ARG A 45 -44.57 -37.62 17.07
C ARG A 45 -43.86 -36.36 16.53
N PRO A 46 -44.42 -35.61 15.56
CA PRO A 46 -43.89 -34.29 15.23
C PRO A 46 -44.16 -33.34 16.41
N TRP A 47 -43.10 -32.74 16.93
CA TRP A 47 -43.15 -31.88 18.11
C TRP A 47 -43.35 -30.42 17.70
N PRO A 48 -43.92 -29.57 18.58
CA PRO A 48 -44.07 -28.14 18.31
C PRO A 48 -42.73 -27.48 17.99
N ARG A 49 -42.73 -26.54 17.04
CA ARG A 49 -41.54 -25.74 16.64
C ARG A 49 -40.88 -24.96 17.79
N GLU A 50 -41.50 -24.91 18.97
CA GLU A 50 -41.04 -24.12 20.12
C GLU A 50 -40.28 -24.95 21.17
N SER A 51 -40.10 -26.25 20.93
CA SER A 51 -39.44 -27.14 21.88
C SER A 51 -37.91 -27.13 21.75
N CYS A 52 -37.19 -27.09 22.87
CA CYS A 52 -35.72 -27.21 22.87
C CYS A 52 -35.24 -28.39 23.75
N LEU A 53 -34.13 -29.00 23.33
CA LEU A 53 -33.51 -30.12 24.02
C LEU A 53 -32.39 -29.58 24.93
N VAL A 54 -32.51 -29.78 26.23
CA VAL A 54 -31.59 -29.24 27.25
C VAL A 54 -30.97 -30.40 28.03
N PRO A 55 -29.65 -30.43 28.25
CA PRO A 55 -29.01 -31.38 29.15
C PRO A 55 -29.61 -31.29 30.55
N VAL A 56 -29.85 -32.45 31.17
CA VAL A 56 -30.30 -32.53 32.57
C VAL A 56 -29.19 -33.12 33.41
N LEU A 57 -28.94 -32.49 34.55
CA LEU A 57 -28.04 -33.00 35.57
C LEU A 57 -28.68 -32.82 36.95
N ASN A 58 -28.76 -33.87 37.76
CA ASN A 58 -29.34 -33.84 39.10
C ASN A 58 -30.74 -33.18 39.16
N ASN A 59 -31.60 -33.49 38.18
CA ASN A 59 -32.94 -32.90 38.03
C ASN A 59 -32.96 -31.37 37.79
N GLN A 60 -31.84 -30.80 37.34
CA GLN A 60 -31.71 -29.41 36.94
C GLN A 60 -31.46 -29.32 35.43
N LEU A 61 -32.01 -28.29 34.81
CA LEU A 61 -31.81 -27.92 33.41
C LEU A 61 -30.51 -27.12 33.30
N TYR A 62 -29.60 -27.57 32.43
CA TYR A 62 -28.33 -26.89 32.18
C TYR A 62 -28.35 -26.20 30.83
N ILE A 63 -28.41 -24.87 30.83
CA ILE A 63 -28.54 -24.07 29.62
C ILE A 63 -27.22 -23.36 29.34
N ARG A 64 -26.66 -23.59 28.15
CA ARG A 64 -25.47 -22.92 27.67
C ARG A 64 -25.80 -22.14 26.40
N ARG A 65 -25.35 -20.89 26.35
CA ARG A 65 -25.60 -19.99 25.23
C ARG A 65 -24.37 -19.14 24.93
N ALA A 66 -23.96 -19.10 23.67
CA ALA A 66 -23.03 -18.09 23.20
C ALA A 66 -23.83 -16.89 22.69
N VAL A 67 -23.38 -15.68 23.04
CA VAL A 67 -23.95 -14.42 22.57
C VAL A 67 -22.81 -13.59 21.99
N ASP A 68 -22.92 -13.21 20.73
CA ASP A 68 -22.01 -12.24 20.12
C ASP A 68 -22.48 -10.84 20.50
N LEU A 69 -21.56 -10.03 21.04
CA LEU A 69 -21.84 -8.76 21.68
C LEU A 69 -20.96 -7.67 21.08
N THR A 70 -21.36 -6.43 21.29
CA THR A 70 -20.63 -5.23 20.90
C THR A 70 -20.52 -4.32 22.11
N ALA A 71 -19.29 -3.92 22.46
CA ALA A 71 -19.03 -2.96 23.51
C ALA A 71 -19.55 -1.56 23.10
N ALA A 72 -19.67 -0.64 24.07
CA ALA A 72 -20.14 0.72 23.85
C ALA A 72 -19.32 1.50 22.81
N ASP A 73 -18.03 1.18 22.68
CA ASP A 73 -17.08 1.75 21.70
C ASP A 73 -17.03 0.96 20.38
N GLY A 74 -17.91 -0.03 20.20
CA GLY A 74 -18.10 -0.73 18.93
C GLY A 74 -17.30 -2.02 18.75
N SER A 75 -16.42 -2.38 19.69
CA SER A 75 -15.60 -3.59 19.56
C SER A 75 -16.40 -4.87 19.81
N PRO A 76 -16.24 -5.91 18.99
CA PRO A 76 -16.93 -7.17 19.18
C PRO A 76 -16.26 -8.02 20.27
N PHE A 77 -17.07 -8.77 21.00
CA PHE A 77 -16.61 -9.83 21.89
C PHE A 77 -17.71 -10.88 22.03
N ARG A 78 -17.38 -12.07 22.55
CA ARG A 78 -18.36 -13.14 22.75
C ARG A 78 -18.54 -13.43 24.23
N ALA A 79 -19.78 -13.60 24.67
CA ALA A 79 -20.09 -14.09 26.00
C ALA A 79 -20.62 -15.53 25.93
N ASN A 80 -20.05 -16.41 26.75
CA ASN A 80 -20.57 -17.76 26.97
C ASN A 80 -21.33 -17.77 28.29
N VAL A 81 -22.65 -17.74 28.22
CA VAL A 81 -23.55 -17.76 29.38
C VAL A 81 -23.93 -19.20 29.71
N THR A 82 -23.74 -19.56 30.96
CA THR A 82 -24.17 -20.81 31.57
C THR A 82 -25.16 -20.50 32.67
N PHE A 83 -26.30 -21.19 32.66
CA PHE A 83 -27.36 -21.00 33.63
C PHE A 83 -27.99 -22.34 34.00
N VAL A 84 -28.20 -22.56 35.30
CA VAL A 84 -28.75 -23.79 35.85
C VAL A 84 -30.04 -23.49 36.61
N THR A 85 -31.12 -24.20 36.30
CA THR A 85 -32.42 -24.02 36.96
C THR A 85 -33.17 -25.33 37.13
N SER A 86 -33.97 -25.43 38.18
CA SER A 86 -34.95 -26.50 38.36
C SER A 86 -36.35 -26.12 37.87
N GLN A 87 -36.55 -24.87 37.40
CA GLN A 87 -37.84 -24.40 36.93
C GLN A 87 -38.07 -24.75 35.45
N ALA A 88 -39.31 -25.08 35.12
CA ALA A 88 -39.74 -25.27 33.74
C ALA A 88 -39.92 -23.91 33.05
N VAL A 89 -38.94 -23.50 32.25
CA VAL A 89 -38.94 -22.17 31.64
C VAL A 89 -38.85 -22.30 30.12
N ASP A 90 -39.70 -21.54 29.43
CA ASP A 90 -39.74 -21.54 27.97
C ASP A 90 -38.38 -21.12 27.38
N CYS A 91 -37.90 -21.91 26.42
CA CYS A 91 -36.57 -21.73 25.85
C CYS A 91 -36.45 -20.42 25.07
N ARG A 92 -37.51 -19.94 24.41
CA ARG A 92 -37.48 -18.66 23.70
C ARG A 92 -37.45 -17.50 24.68
N THR A 93 -38.22 -17.57 25.76
CA THR A 93 -38.19 -16.56 26.82
C THR A 93 -36.79 -16.44 27.43
N ILE A 94 -36.14 -17.55 27.80
CA ILE A 94 -34.76 -17.49 28.34
C ILE A 94 -33.77 -16.99 27.29
N THR A 95 -33.92 -17.46 26.05
CA THR A 95 -33.12 -17.05 24.90
C THR A 95 -33.13 -15.53 24.73
N SER A 96 -34.33 -14.94 24.71
CA SER A 96 -34.52 -13.49 24.57
C SER A 96 -34.00 -12.76 25.81
N LEU A 97 -34.37 -13.18 27.03
CA LEU A 97 -33.92 -12.54 28.28
C LEU A 97 -32.39 -12.48 28.41
N ILE A 98 -31.70 -13.59 28.10
CA ILE A 98 -30.23 -13.64 28.16
C ILE A 98 -29.62 -12.78 27.06
N SER A 99 -30.10 -12.90 25.81
CA SER A 99 -29.51 -12.16 24.69
C SER A 99 -29.71 -10.65 24.88
N GLU A 100 -30.94 -10.21 25.17
CA GLU A 100 -31.25 -8.80 25.44
C GLU A 100 -30.51 -8.28 26.67
N GLY A 101 -30.46 -9.06 27.75
CA GLY A 101 -29.75 -8.68 28.97
C GLY A 101 -28.25 -8.50 28.73
N MET A 102 -27.62 -9.44 28.02
CA MET A 102 -26.20 -9.34 27.68
C MET A 102 -25.93 -8.18 26.72
N THR A 103 -26.79 -7.92 25.74
CA THR A 103 -26.67 -6.76 24.84
C THR A 103 -26.76 -5.45 25.61
N GLU A 104 -27.72 -5.34 26.54
CA GLU A 104 -27.88 -4.14 27.39
C GLU A 104 -26.68 -3.93 28.33
N TRP A 105 -26.15 -5.01 28.91
CA TRP A 105 -24.94 -4.95 29.73
C TRP A 105 -23.72 -4.52 28.90
N ALA A 106 -23.50 -5.17 27.75
CA ALA A 106 -22.38 -4.89 26.85
C ALA A 106 -22.39 -3.43 26.35
N GLY A 107 -23.56 -2.86 26.07
CA GLY A 107 -23.71 -1.48 25.63
C GLY A 107 -23.30 -0.42 26.67
N ARG A 108 -23.03 -0.82 27.92
CA ARG A 108 -22.49 0.05 28.98
C ARG A 108 -21.00 -0.16 29.23
N GLU A 109 -20.41 -1.18 28.62
CA GLU A 109 -19.03 -1.57 28.83
C GLU A 109 -18.13 -1.07 27.72
N THR A 110 -16.90 -0.70 28.06
CA THR A 110 -15.88 -0.25 27.08
C THR A 110 -14.87 -1.36 26.85
N THR A 111 -14.26 -1.38 25.67
CA THR A 111 -13.21 -2.35 25.35
C THR A 111 -12.08 -2.31 26.37
N GLU A 112 -11.72 -1.11 26.84
CA GLU A 112 -10.69 -0.92 27.85
C GLU A 112 -11.01 -1.63 29.17
N ARG A 113 -12.25 -1.51 29.68
CA ARG A 113 -12.67 -2.24 30.89
C ARG A 113 -12.63 -3.75 30.67
N LEU A 114 -13.18 -4.21 29.55
CA LEU A 114 -13.24 -5.62 29.18
C LEU A 114 -11.85 -6.25 29.16
N VAL A 115 -10.87 -5.63 28.50
CA VAL A 115 -9.54 -6.22 28.33
C VAL A 115 -8.70 -6.09 29.60
N ARG A 116 -8.78 -5.00 30.36
CA ARG A 116 -7.98 -4.81 31.58
C ARG A 116 -8.29 -5.87 32.65
N ASN A 117 -9.54 -6.31 32.77
CA ASN A 117 -9.91 -7.35 33.75
C ASN A 117 -11.10 -8.21 33.28
N VAL A 118 -10.86 -9.06 32.28
CA VAL A 118 -11.87 -9.97 31.71
C VAL A 118 -12.57 -10.82 32.79
N ARG A 119 -11.85 -11.21 33.85
CA ARG A 119 -12.43 -11.99 34.96
C ARG A 119 -13.43 -11.16 35.76
N ALA A 120 -13.04 -9.98 36.24
CA ALA A 120 -13.96 -9.14 37.00
C ALA A 120 -15.18 -8.72 36.18
N GLU A 121 -15.00 -8.44 34.88
CA GLU A 121 -16.13 -8.12 33.99
C GLU A 121 -17.02 -9.35 33.71
N SER A 122 -16.44 -10.56 33.67
CA SER A 122 -17.21 -11.82 33.61
C SER A 122 -18.06 -12.04 34.87
N ASP A 123 -17.52 -11.72 36.05
CA ASP A 123 -18.24 -11.79 37.32
C ASP A 123 -19.37 -10.75 37.36
N ALA A 124 -19.10 -9.51 36.97
CA ALA A 124 -20.10 -8.44 36.87
C ALA A 124 -21.24 -8.77 35.90
N ALA A 125 -20.91 -9.35 34.73
CA ALA A 125 -21.91 -9.84 33.77
C ALA A 125 -22.76 -10.98 34.36
N SER A 126 -22.15 -11.88 35.13
CA SER A 126 -22.85 -12.97 35.81
C SER A 126 -23.88 -12.45 36.80
N ASP A 127 -23.51 -11.46 37.61
CA ASP A 127 -24.40 -10.80 38.56
C ASP A 127 -25.53 -10.04 37.85
N TYR A 128 -25.23 -9.38 36.73
CA TYR A 128 -26.23 -8.70 35.92
C TYR A 128 -27.30 -9.65 35.38
N VAL A 129 -26.89 -10.77 34.78
CA VAL A 129 -27.81 -11.79 34.26
C VAL A 129 -28.61 -12.41 35.39
N ARG A 130 -27.99 -12.69 36.54
CA ARG A 130 -28.68 -13.23 37.73
C ARG A 130 -29.79 -12.29 38.20
N ALA A 131 -29.49 -10.99 38.35
CA ALA A 131 -30.48 -9.99 38.74
C ALA A 131 -31.64 -9.88 37.73
N ARG A 132 -31.35 -9.97 36.43
CA ARG A 132 -32.38 -9.94 35.38
C ARG A 132 -33.30 -11.16 35.46
N LEU A 133 -32.75 -12.36 35.61
CA LEU A 133 -33.52 -13.60 35.76
C LEU A 133 -34.44 -13.55 36.99
N GLN A 134 -33.93 -13.03 38.12
CA GLN A 134 -34.72 -12.83 39.33
C GLN A 134 -35.90 -11.87 39.11
N ARG A 135 -35.70 -10.74 38.41
CA ARG A 135 -36.79 -9.81 38.05
C ARG A 135 -37.85 -10.45 37.16
N SER A 136 -37.49 -11.46 36.38
CA SER A 136 -38.41 -12.26 35.55
C SER A 136 -38.99 -13.48 36.29
N ALA A 137 -38.84 -13.55 37.62
CA ALA A 137 -39.29 -14.66 38.47
C ALA A 137 -38.70 -16.04 38.09
N ILE A 138 -37.52 -16.06 37.48
CA ILE A 138 -36.80 -17.28 37.12
C ILE A 138 -35.73 -17.56 38.19
N ALA A 139 -35.88 -18.67 38.91
CA ALA A 139 -34.90 -19.08 39.92
C ALA A 139 -33.70 -19.76 39.25
N ALA A 140 -32.52 -19.13 39.38
CA ALA A 140 -31.23 -19.67 38.99
C ALA A 140 -30.53 -20.28 40.20
N HIS A 141 -30.08 -21.54 40.11
CA HIS A 141 -29.13 -22.10 41.08
C HIS A 141 -27.71 -21.61 40.80
N GLU A 142 -27.38 -21.48 39.51
CA GLU A 142 -26.08 -21.00 39.05
C GLU A 142 -26.25 -20.12 37.81
N VAL A 143 -25.48 -19.03 37.77
CA VAL A 143 -25.32 -18.15 36.60
C VAL A 143 -23.84 -17.86 36.49
N ALA A 144 -23.25 -18.22 35.36
CA ALA A 144 -21.85 -17.95 35.05
C ALA A 144 -21.73 -17.43 33.61
N VAL A 145 -21.11 -16.28 33.45
CA VAL A 145 -20.77 -15.68 32.17
C VAL A 145 -19.27 -15.77 32.00
N ARG A 146 -18.80 -16.30 30.87
CA ARG A 146 -17.38 -16.26 30.48
C ARG A 146 -17.24 -15.39 29.24
N LEU A 147 -16.58 -14.25 29.40
CA LEU A 147 -16.24 -13.36 28.30
C LEU A 147 -15.05 -13.92 27.51
N ASP A 148 -15.15 -13.84 26.20
CA ASP A 148 -14.17 -14.25 25.21
C ASP A 148 -13.86 -12.99 24.39
N VAL A 149 -12.80 -12.29 24.81
CA VAL A 149 -12.37 -11.00 24.27
C VAL A 149 -11.15 -11.25 23.41
N ASP A 150 -11.17 -10.75 22.17
CA ASP A 150 -10.04 -10.90 21.26
C ASP A 150 -8.78 -10.27 21.89
N PRO A 151 -7.68 -11.03 22.08
CA PRO A 151 -6.43 -10.51 22.61
C PRO A 151 -5.89 -9.30 21.83
N MET A 152 -6.22 -9.15 20.54
CA MET A 152 -5.82 -8.00 19.73
C MET A 152 -6.44 -6.68 20.20
N LEU A 153 -7.55 -6.72 20.95
CA LEU A 153 -8.14 -5.54 21.58
C LEU A 153 -7.25 -4.97 22.69
N ALA A 154 -6.25 -5.69 23.18
CA ALA A 154 -5.25 -5.11 24.08
C ALA A 154 -4.49 -3.93 23.45
N ARG A 155 -4.46 -3.84 22.11
CA ARG A 155 -3.85 -2.71 21.37
C ARG A 155 -4.56 -1.38 21.61
N VAL A 156 -5.85 -1.39 21.98
CA VAL A 156 -6.59 -0.15 22.20
C VAL A 156 -6.39 0.44 23.60
N ILE A 157 -5.65 -0.26 24.46
CA ILE A 157 -5.40 0.16 25.84
C ILE A 157 -4.27 1.20 25.87
N PRO A 158 -4.52 2.41 26.39
CA PRO A 158 -3.48 3.40 26.58
C PRO A 158 -2.40 2.92 27.55
N GLN A 159 -1.15 3.29 27.23
CA GLN A 159 0.03 2.97 28.03
C GLN A 159 0.29 4.10 29.02
N PRO A 160 0.26 3.85 30.35
CA PRO A 160 0.35 4.90 31.36
C PRO A 160 1.56 5.82 31.20
N ASP A 161 2.71 5.26 30.82
CA ASP A 161 3.94 6.03 30.60
C ASP A 161 3.85 6.95 29.37
N VAL A 162 3.17 6.52 28.31
CA VAL A 162 2.92 7.36 27.12
C VAL A 162 1.94 8.47 27.46
N VAL A 163 0.85 8.14 28.15
CA VAL A 163 -0.16 9.12 28.58
C VAL A 163 0.47 10.20 29.45
N ALA A 164 1.29 9.82 30.44
CA ALA A 164 1.94 10.76 31.36
C ALA A 164 2.90 11.75 30.66
N ARG A 165 3.44 11.38 29.49
CA ARG A 165 4.36 12.22 28.70
C ARG A 165 3.71 12.87 27.48
N SER A 166 2.42 12.64 27.27
CA SER A 166 1.64 13.25 26.20
C SER A 166 1.01 14.56 26.68
N SER A 167 0.77 15.50 25.78
CA SER A 167 0.08 16.76 26.06
C SER A 167 -1.27 16.86 25.33
N PRO A 168 -2.22 17.66 25.86
CA PRO A 168 -3.50 17.95 25.23
C PRO A 168 -3.32 18.99 24.13
N ASP A 169 -2.56 18.64 23.09
CA ASP A 169 -2.33 19.50 21.92
C ASP A 169 -3.56 19.52 21.00
N PRO A 170 -3.74 20.59 20.20
CA PRO A 170 -4.74 20.65 19.13
C PRO A 170 -4.82 19.36 18.28
N PRO A 171 -6.02 18.92 17.89
CA PRO A 171 -6.19 17.83 16.94
C PRO A 171 -5.37 18.05 15.66
N LEU A 172 -4.91 16.96 15.04
CA LEU A 172 -4.12 17.02 13.80
C LEU A 172 -4.81 16.25 12.68
N ILE A 173 -5.02 16.90 11.54
CA ILE A 173 -5.50 16.28 10.30
C ILE A 173 -4.32 16.19 9.33
N PHE A 174 -3.82 14.96 9.13
CA PHE A 174 -2.83 14.64 8.11
C PHE A 174 -3.51 14.22 6.80
N ILE A 175 -3.08 14.82 5.70
CA ILE A 175 -3.56 14.58 4.34
C ILE A 175 -2.36 14.16 3.49
N GLY A 176 -2.32 12.90 3.10
CA GLY A 176 -1.37 12.38 2.12
C GLY A 176 -1.93 12.56 0.70
N LEU A 177 -1.25 13.34 -0.13
CA LEU A 177 -1.54 13.46 -1.57
C LEU A 177 -0.43 12.75 -2.34
N ASP A 178 -0.71 11.58 -2.91
CA ASP A 178 0.31 10.77 -3.59
C ASP A 178 0.89 11.49 -4.82
N GLY A 179 2.20 11.49 -5.00
CA GLY A 179 2.84 12.10 -6.17
C GLY A 179 2.64 13.62 -6.37
N ALA A 180 2.18 14.38 -5.36
CA ALA A 180 1.99 15.82 -5.50
C ALA A 180 3.33 16.59 -5.63
N ASP A 181 3.36 17.62 -6.49
CA ASP A 181 4.58 18.36 -6.84
C ASP A 181 4.32 19.88 -6.96
N TRP A 182 5.18 20.69 -6.33
CA TRP A 182 5.06 22.15 -6.35
C TRP A 182 5.13 22.75 -7.76
N GLN A 183 5.80 22.13 -8.73
CA GLN A 183 5.87 22.64 -10.09
C GLN A 183 4.50 22.83 -10.72
N LEU A 184 3.56 21.92 -10.45
CA LEU A 184 2.20 22.01 -10.95
C LEU A 184 1.33 22.87 -10.03
N LEU A 185 1.44 22.64 -8.72
CA LEU A 185 0.59 23.31 -7.73
C LEU A 185 0.82 24.82 -7.71
N ASP A 186 2.05 25.29 -7.91
CA ASP A 186 2.36 26.73 -8.00
C ASP A 186 1.63 27.39 -9.17
N ASP A 187 1.63 26.77 -10.35
CA ASP A 187 0.93 27.28 -11.52
C ASP A 187 -0.59 27.33 -11.29
N TYR A 188 -1.14 26.31 -10.62
CA TYR A 188 -2.57 26.24 -10.31
C TYR A 188 -3.01 27.18 -9.18
N MET A 189 -2.16 27.42 -8.19
CA MET A 189 -2.40 28.47 -7.21
C MET A 189 -2.35 29.86 -7.87
N GLN A 190 -1.37 30.08 -8.75
CA GLN A 190 -1.20 31.35 -9.46
C GLN A 190 -2.36 31.64 -10.43
N SER A 191 -2.89 30.62 -11.12
CA SER A 191 -4.03 30.76 -12.02
C SER A 191 -5.37 30.92 -11.31
N GLY A 192 -5.42 30.67 -10.00
CA GLY A 192 -6.65 30.64 -9.21
C GLY A 192 -7.43 29.33 -9.32
N ALA A 193 -6.85 28.27 -9.87
CA ALA A 193 -7.43 26.93 -9.88
C ALA A 193 -7.42 26.27 -8.50
N MET A 194 -6.45 26.60 -7.63
CA MET A 194 -6.35 26.06 -6.27
C MET A 194 -6.30 27.14 -5.16
N PRO A 195 -7.39 27.91 -4.97
CA PRO A 195 -7.41 29.01 -4.00
C PRO A 195 -7.34 28.56 -2.53
N ASN A 196 -7.84 27.37 -2.17
CA ASN A 196 -7.77 26.90 -0.78
C ASN A 196 -6.34 26.50 -0.42
N LEU A 197 -5.63 25.80 -1.30
CA LEU A 197 -4.22 25.49 -1.14
C LEU A 197 -3.38 26.77 -1.08
N ALA A 198 -3.65 27.74 -1.97
CA ALA A 198 -2.96 29.04 -1.95
C ALA A 198 -3.07 29.74 -0.59
N ARG A 199 -4.27 29.69 0.02
CA ARG A 199 -4.49 30.21 1.37
C ARG A 199 -3.67 29.45 2.42
N LEU A 200 -3.70 28.11 2.40
CA LEU A 200 -2.94 27.29 3.34
C LEU A 200 -1.44 27.55 3.25
N VAL A 201 -0.90 27.74 2.04
CA VAL A 201 0.51 28.08 1.80
C VAL A 201 0.83 29.47 2.35
N ALA A 202 -0.04 30.46 2.11
CA ALA A 202 0.19 31.84 2.55
C ALA A 202 0.11 32.01 4.08
N GLU A 203 -0.75 31.24 4.75
CA GLU A 203 -0.97 31.31 6.19
C GLU A 203 -0.11 30.32 6.99
N GLY A 204 0.49 29.32 6.33
CA GLY A 204 1.22 28.22 6.94
C GLY A 204 2.71 28.19 6.59
N THR A 205 3.36 27.09 6.94
CA THR A 205 4.72 26.78 6.50
C THR A 205 4.70 25.69 5.44
N SER A 206 5.48 25.82 4.37
CA SER A 206 5.58 24.80 3.33
C SER A 206 7.03 24.60 2.86
N GLY A 207 7.29 23.45 2.23
CA GLY A 207 8.60 23.11 1.72
C GLY A 207 8.60 21.87 0.84
N THR A 208 9.77 21.50 0.31
CA THR A 208 9.95 20.26 -0.46
C THR A 208 10.19 19.08 0.47
N LEU A 209 9.65 17.92 0.10
CA LEU A 209 9.85 16.67 0.84
C LEU A 209 10.57 15.65 -0.03
N ARG A 210 11.84 15.41 0.26
CA ARG A 210 12.69 14.48 -0.50
C ARG A 210 12.34 13.03 -0.19
N THR A 211 12.11 12.24 -1.24
CA THR A 211 11.78 10.81 -1.17
C THR A 211 13.00 9.91 -0.88
N GLU A 212 12.73 8.63 -0.66
CA GLU A 212 13.74 7.56 -0.57
C GLU A 212 13.64 6.61 -1.77
N HIS A 213 14.75 5.93 -2.08
CA HIS A 213 14.78 4.98 -3.18
C HIS A 213 14.76 3.51 -2.68
N PRO A 214 13.94 2.63 -3.27
CA PRO A 214 13.05 2.88 -4.41
C PRO A 214 11.77 3.64 -4.02
N PRO A 215 11.24 4.53 -4.89
CA PRO A 215 10.09 5.36 -4.57
C PRO A 215 8.79 4.56 -4.77
N LEU A 216 8.49 3.66 -3.83
CA LEU A 216 7.29 2.82 -3.85
C LEU A 216 6.35 3.25 -2.74
N SER A 217 5.11 3.61 -3.08
CA SER A 217 4.11 4.15 -2.16
C SER A 217 3.96 3.33 -0.85
N PRO A 218 3.76 2.00 -0.84
CA PRO A 218 3.62 1.25 0.42
C PRO A 218 4.88 1.32 1.31
N LEU A 219 6.06 1.40 0.70
CA LEU A 219 7.34 1.52 1.41
C LEU A 219 7.50 2.92 2.00
N LEU A 220 7.24 3.96 1.19
CA LEU A 220 7.39 5.36 1.59
C LEU A 220 6.34 5.80 2.60
N TRP A 221 5.05 5.51 2.37
CA TRP A 221 3.98 5.85 3.30
C TRP A 221 4.18 5.12 4.64
N THR A 222 4.62 3.87 4.64
CA THR A 222 4.95 3.18 5.91
C THR A 222 6.16 3.83 6.58
N THR A 223 7.19 4.24 5.84
CA THR A 223 8.34 4.99 6.38
C THR A 223 7.88 6.29 7.04
N MET A 224 7.01 7.06 6.39
CA MET A 224 6.47 8.30 6.96
C MET A 224 5.64 8.07 8.22
N MET A 225 4.86 7.00 8.28
CA MET A 225 3.98 6.72 9.42
C MET A 225 4.71 6.09 10.60
N THR A 226 5.86 5.47 10.37
CA THR A 226 6.66 4.77 11.42
C THR A 226 7.94 5.50 11.81
N GLY A 227 8.46 6.38 10.95
CA GLY A 227 9.69 7.14 11.16
C GLY A 227 10.97 6.32 11.06
N VAL A 228 10.88 5.08 10.58
CA VAL A 228 12.01 4.13 10.50
C VAL A 228 12.22 3.64 9.07
N SER A 229 13.40 3.07 8.80
CA SER A 229 13.76 2.53 7.48
C SER A 229 12.82 1.39 7.05
N PRO A 230 12.64 1.15 5.72
CA PRO A 230 12.01 -0.05 5.19
C PRO A 230 12.57 -1.36 5.73
N LEU A 231 13.87 -1.39 6.02
CA LEU A 231 14.54 -2.53 6.64
C LEU A 231 14.09 -2.77 8.09
N GLN A 232 13.53 -1.77 8.76
CA GLN A 232 13.04 -1.88 10.13
C GLN A 232 11.54 -2.20 10.14
N HIS A 233 10.72 -1.52 9.34
CA HIS A 233 9.28 -1.77 9.32
C HIS A 233 8.87 -2.96 8.43
N GLN A 234 9.74 -3.45 7.53
CA GLN A 234 9.57 -4.65 6.69
C GLN A 234 8.44 -4.59 5.63
N ILE A 235 7.93 -3.40 5.32
CA ILE A 235 7.08 -3.18 4.15
C ILE A 235 8.00 -2.78 3.00
N LEU A 236 8.26 -3.72 2.10
CA LEU A 236 9.33 -3.61 1.09
C LEU A 236 8.80 -3.63 -0.35
N ASP A 237 7.50 -3.88 -0.55
CA ASP A 237 6.90 -4.08 -1.87
C ASP A 237 5.37 -3.91 -1.79
N PHE A 238 4.71 -3.81 -2.94
CA PHE A 238 3.25 -3.81 -3.06
C PHE A 238 2.63 -5.18 -2.79
N VAL A 239 3.43 -6.25 -2.81
CA VAL A 239 2.98 -7.63 -2.71
C VAL A 239 3.81 -8.46 -1.73
N ARG A 240 3.19 -9.52 -1.23
CA ARG A 240 3.82 -10.58 -0.45
C ARG A 240 3.34 -11.95 -0.95
N PHE A 241 4.01 -13.01 -0.58
CA PHE A 241 3.43 -14.36 -0.63
C PHE A 241 2.54 -14.57 0.59
N ASN A 242 1.32 -15.05 0.36
CA ASN A 242 0.44 -15.48 1.43
C ASN A 242 1.09 -16.65 2.19
N PRO A 243 1.22 -16.60 3.53
CA PRO A 243 1.93 -17.60 4.30
C PRO A 243 1.24 -18.98 4.32
N ALA A 244 -0.05 -19.06 4.01
CA ALA A 244 -0.80 -20.31 3.97
C ALA A 244 -0.90 -20.90 2.56
N THR A 245 -1.10 -20.07 1.52
CA THR A 245 -1.32 -20.54 0.15
C THR A 245 -0.09 -20.44 -0.75
N HIS A 246 0.93 -19.67 -0.33
CA HIS A 246 2.12 -19.32 -1.13
C HIS A 246 1.82 -18.66 -2.48
N VAL A 247 0.60 -18.13 -2.65
CA VAL A 247 0.24 -17.31 -3.81
C VAL A 247 0.53 -15.85 -3.47
N LYS A 248 1.02 -15.08 -4.44
CA LYS A 248 1.18 -13.63 -4.27
C LYS A 248 -0.17 -12.99 -3.92
N GLU A 249 -0.13 -12.05 -3.00
CA GLU A 249 -1.24 -11.18 -2.65
C GLU A 249 -0.69 -9.78 -2.37
N PRO A 250 -1.54 -8.76 -2.43
CA PRO A 250 -1.14 -7.43 -2.00
C PRO A 250 -0.61 -7.41 -0.56
N ILE A 251 0.29 -6.47 -0.29
CA ILE A 251 0.93 -6.31 1.01
C ILE A 251 -0.09 -6.00 2.12
N THR A 252 0.16 -6.51 3.33
CA THR A 252 -0.75 -6.43 4.47
C THR A 252 -0.08 -5.78 5.69
N SER A 253 -0.89 -5.25 6.60
CA SER A 253 -0.47 -4.72 7.90
C SER A 253 0.21 -5.77 8.79
N SER A 254 -0.04 -7.06 8.54
CA SER A 254 0.59 -8.17 9.28
C SER A 254 2.08 -8.35 9.00
N GLU A 255 2.59 -7.74 7.91
CA GLU A 255 4.03 -7.70 7.63
C GLU A 255 4.76 -6.60 8.40
N ARG A 256 4.05 -5.55 8.82
CA ARG A 256 4.67 -4.39 9.47
C ARG A 256 5.28 -4.78 10.82
N ARG A 257 6.55 -4.42 11.04
CA ARG A 257 7.34 -4.76 12.24
C ARG A 257 7.67 -3.57 13.15
N ALA A 258 7.18 -2.37 12.83
CA ALA A 258 7.36 -1.17 13.66
C ALA A 258 6.00 -0.50 13.91
N PRO A 259 5.74 0.09 15.09
CA PRO A 259 4.52 0.86 15.34
C PRO A 259 4.41 2.04 14.38
N ALA A 260 3.19 2.37 13.99
CA ALA A 260 2.87 3.54 13.19
C ALA A 260 2.23 4.60 14.09
N ILE A 261 2.14 5.82 13.60
CA ILE A 261 1.67 6.96 14.36
C ILE A 261 0.30 6.73 15.02
N TRP A 262 -0.63 6.02 14.37
CA TRP A 262 -1.93 5.70 14.97
C TRP A 262 -1.83 4.71 16.15
N ASN A 263 -0.85 3.80 16.12
CA ASN A 263 -0.56 2.94 17.28
C ASN A 263 0.04 3.77 18.42
N MET A 264 0.98 4.68 18.09
CA MET A 264 1.63 5.56 19.06
C MET A 264 0.63 6.51 19.74
N ALA A 265 -0.30 7.08 18.96
CA ALA A 265 -1.39 7.92 19.44
C ALA A 265 -2.39 7.14 20.31
N THR A 266 -2.78 5.93 19.89
CA THR A 266 -3.63 5.03 20.71
C THR A 266 -2.99 4.75 22.08
N ASN A 267 -1.68 4.49 22.12
CA ASN A 267 -0.95 4.32 23.38
C ASN A 267 -0.97 5.59 24.26
N GLY A 268 -1.01 6.78 23.66
CA GLY A 268 -1.15 8.06 24.36
C GLY A 268 -2.59 8.45 24.72
N ALA A 269 -3.54 7.50 24.69
CA ALA A 269 -4.98 7.71 24.92
C ALA A 269 -5.67 8.63 23.91
N LYS A 270 -5.06 8.90 22.76
CA LYS A 270 -5.60 9.75 21.70
C LYS A 270 -6.55 8.97 20.80
N ARG A 271 -7.65 9.61 20.40
CA ARG A 271 -8.60 9.08 19.42
C ARG A 271 -8.05 9.28 18.02
N VAL A 272 -8.04 8.22 17.22
CA VAL A 272 -7.50 8.24 15.86
C VAL A 272 -8.55 7.93 14.80
N ALA A 273 -8.39 8.48 13.60
CA ALA A 273 -9.08 8.03 12.41
C ALA A 273 -8.09 7.85 11.26
N VAL A 274 -8.05 6.67 10.63
CA VAL A 274 -7.11 6.37 9.54
C VAL A 274 -7.88 5.85 8.32
N PHE A 275 -7.61 6.40 7.13
CA PHE A 275 -8.35 6.10 5.91
C PHE A 275 -7.42 5.85 4.73
N GLY A 276 -7.58 4.69 4.08
CA GLY A 276 -7.09 4.40 2.73
C GLY A 276 -5.59 4.15 2.57
N LEU A 277 -4.79 4.36 3.63
CA LEU A 277 -3.34 4.22 3.55
C LEU A 277 -2.92 2.77 3.23
N TRP A 278 -1.89 2.62 2.40
CA TRP A 278 -1.29 1.35 2.06
C TRP A 278 -0.86 0.49 3.26
N ALA A 279 -0.92 -0.84 3.06
CA ALA A 279 -0.51 -1.85 4.05
C ALA A 279 -1.23 -1.72 5.41
N THR A 280 -2.51 -1.33 5.39
CA THR A 280 -3.34 -1.19 6.61
C THR A 280 -4.36 -2.31 6.76
N TYR A 281 -4.44 -3.25 5.81
CA TYR A 281 -5.29 -4.45 5.92
C TYR A 281 -4.57 -5.68 6.47
N PRO A 282 -5.18 -6.46 7.38
CA PRO A 282 -6.48 -6.21 8.01
C PRO A 282 -6.42 -4.96 8.90
N ALA A 283 -7.56 -4.27 9.00
CA ALA A 283 -7.72 -3.07 9.78
C ALA A 283 -7.35 -3.35 11.25
N GLU A 284 -6.35 -2.65 11.77
CA GLU A 284 -5.89 -2.83 13.13
C GLU A 284 -6.86 -2.24 14.15
N ALA A 285 -6.95 -2.89 15.32
CA ALA A 285 -7.63 -2.33 16.46
C ALA A 285 -6.91 -1.05 16.94
N VAL A 286 -7.63 0.07 16.94
CA VAL A 286 -7.18 1.39 17.36
C VAL A 286 -8.20 2.05 18.28
N ARG A 287 -7.80 3.05 19.05
CA ARG A 287 -8.78 3.86 19.80
C ARG A 287 -9.47 4.85 18.84
N GLY A 288 -10.44 4.38 18.07
CA GLY A 288 -11.15 5.18 17.08
C GLY A 288 -11.50 4.37 15.83
N THR A 289 -11.38 4.96 14.65
CA THR A 289 -11.76 4.33 13.37
C THR A 289 -10.52 4.03 12.53
N LEU A 290 -10.46 2.86 11.90
CA LEU A 290 -9.50 2.59 10.83
C LEU A 290 -10.23 1.93 9.67
N VAL A 291 -10.14 2.55 8.50
CA VAL A 291 -10.61 2.02 7.23
C VAL A 291 -9.39 1.75 6.38
N SER A 292 -9.10 0.48 6.13
CA SER A 292 -7.91 0.09 5.38
C SER A 292 -8.02 0.40 3.90
N ASP A 293 -6.89 0.33 3.20
CA ASP A 293 -6.78 0.37 1.75
C ASP A 293 -7.77 -0.57 1.04
N ARG A 294 -8.19 -1.68 1.67
CA ARG A 294 -9.10 -2.66 1.05
C ARG A 294 -10.56 -2.25 0.98
N LEU A 295 -10.98 -1.17 1.63
CA LEU A 295 -12.37 -0.71 1.49
C LEU A 295 -12.64 -0.25 0.06
N PHE A 296 -11.72 0.51 -0.50
CA PHE A 296 -11.73 0.82 -1.92
C PHE A 296 -10.26 0.93 -2.33
N ALA A 297 -9.73 -0.19 -2.81
CA ALA A 297 -8.45 -0.19 -3.47
C ALA A 297 -8.74 -0.31 -4.96
N PHE A 298 -8.00 0.42 -5.81
CA PHE A 298 -7.87 0.12 -7.24
C PHE A 298 -7.58 -1.36 -7.55
N LEU A 299 -7.15 -2.12 -6.54
CA LEU A 299 -6.85 -3.54 -6.54
C LEU A 299 -8.07 -4.43 -6.79
N TYR A 300 -9.29 -3.99 -6.53
CA TYR A 300 -10.47 -4.83 -6.72
C TYR A 300 -11.45 -4.21 -7.71
N SER A 301 -12.13 -5.08 -8.47
CA SER A 301 -13.39 -4.72 -9.11
C SER A 301 -14.34 -4.13 -8.06
N GLU A 302 -15.34 -3.37 -8.49
CA GLU A 302 -16.32 -2.70 -7.61
C GLU A 302 -17.16 -3.66 -6.72
N GLU A 303 -16.82 -4.96 -6.68
CA GLU A 303 -17.41 -6.00 -5.84
C GLU A 303 -16.96 -5.89 -4.37
N ALA A 304 -17.82 -6.35 -3.46
CA ALA A 304 -17.76 -6.13 -2.02
C ALA A 304 -16.36 -6.30 -1.38
N PRO A 305 -15.84 -5.26 -0.68
CA PRO A 305 -14.59 -5.31 0.09
C PRO A 305 -14.48 -6.50 1.04
N PRO A 306 -13.25 -7.06 1.25
CA PRO A 306 -13.07 -8.19 2.15
C PRO A 306 -13.41 -7.83 3.60
N PRO A 307 -13.92 -8.80 4.41
CA PRO A 307 -14.12 -8.60 5.83
C PRO A 307 -12.83 -8.17 6.53
N GLY A 308 -12.95 -7.33 7.56
CA GLY A 308 -11.79 -6.81 8.29
C GLY A 308 -11.10 -5.63 7.61
N ALA A 309 -11.70 -5.02 6.58
CA ALA A 309 -11.25 -3.75 6.02
C ALA A 309 -11.59 -2.53 6.92
N VAL A 310 -12.45 -2.71 7.93
CA VAL A 310 -12.93 -1.62 8.81
C VAL A 310 -12.83 -2.04 10.27
N TYR A 311 -12.28 -1.15 11.09
CA TYR A 311 -12.30 -1.21 12.54
C TYR A 311 -12.95 0.07 13.12
N PRO A 312 -13.80 -0.04 14.16
CA PRO A 312 -14.37 -1.28 14.66
C PRO A 312 -15.33 -1.91 13.62
N PRO A 313 -15.54 -3.23 13.61
CA PRO A 313 -16.45 -3.90 12.68
C PRO A 313 -17.88 -3.35 12.66
N SER A 314 -18.35 -2.76 13.76
CA SER A 314 -19.65 -2.08 13.82
C SER A 314 -19.80 -0.91 12.84
N ARG A 315 -18.69 -0.39 12.31
CA ARG A 315 -18.64 0.73 11.35
C ARG A 315 -18.58 0.26 9.90
N GLU A 316 -18.58 -1.04 9.65
CA GLU A 316 -18.49 -1.59 8.29
C GLU A 316 -19.67 -1.17 7.41
N ALA A 317 -20.89 -1.16 7.94
CA ALA A 317 -22.07 -0.75 7.18
C ALA A 317 -21.99 0.72 6.73
N TRP A 318 -21.57 1.61 7.64
CA TRP A 318 -21.34 3.03 7.32
C TRP A 318 -20.30 3.20 6.22
N ALA A 319 -19.18 2.48 6.32
CA ALA A 319 -18.12 2.58 5.33
C ALA A 319 -18.55 2.08 3.94
N ARG A 320 -19.34 1.00 3.90
CA ARG A 320 -19.93 0.46 2.66
C ARG A 320 -20.96 1.40 2.04
N GLU A 321 -21.74 2.10 2.87
CA GLU A 321 -22.66 3.14 2.41
C GLU A 321 -21.92 4.30 1.76
N GLN A 322 -20.84 4.81 2.39
CA GLN A 322 -20.01 5.87 1.78
C GLN A 322 -19.41 5.44 0.45
N LEU A 323 -18.98 4.17 0.33
CA LEU A 323 -18.50 3.61 -0.92
C LEU A 323 -19.59 3.60 -2.00
N ALA A 324 -20.77 3.07 -1.67
CA ALA A 324 -21.88 3.04 -2.61
C ALA A 324 -22.25 4.45 -3.06
N ASP A 325 -22.37 5.41 -2.14
CA ASP A 325 -22.71 6.79 -2.45
C ASP A 325 -21.66 7.46 -3.35
N ALA A 326 -20.38 7.20 -3.13
CA ALA A 326 -19.31 7.70 -3.99
C ALA A 326 -19.42 7.15 -5.42
N GLN A 327 -19.70 5.85 -5.58
CA GLN A 327 -19.89 5.24 -6.91
C GLN A 327 -21.07 5.84 -7.67
N HIS A 328 -22.17 6.15 -6.96
CA HIS A 328 -23.35 6.80 -7.56
C HIS A 328 -23.10 8.27 -7.86
N ALA A 329 -22.27 8.97 -7.08
CA ALA A 329 -21.96 10.38 -7.27
C ALA A 329 -21.13 10.64 -8.54
N ILE A 330 -20.34 9.66 -9.00
CA ILE A 330 -19.57 9.77 -10.25
C ILE A 330 -20.41 9.28 -11.43
N ASP A 331 -21.41 10.08 -11.77
CA ASP A 331 -22.33 9.87 -12.87
C ASP A 331 -21.87 10.53 -14.18
N LEU A 332 -22.61 10.31 -15.27
CA LEU A 332 -22.30 10.90 -16.57
C LEU A 332 -22.28 12.45 -16.54
N PRO A 333 -23.25 13.15 -15.92
CA PRO A 333 -23.17 14.60 -15.72
C PRO A 333 -21.86 15.07 -15.10
N LEU A 334 -21.40 14.42 -14.02
CA LEU A 334 -20.12 14.78 -13.42
C LEU A 334 -18.96 14.47 -14.37
N MET A 335 -18.94 13.30 -15.00
CA MET A 335 -17.88 12.94 -15.96
C MET A 335 -17.79 13.93 -17.13
N ARG A 336 -18.92 14.48 -17.59
CA ARG A 336 -18.96 15.53 -18.62
C ARG A 336 -18.36 16.85 -18.20
N THR A 337 -18.22 17.11 -16.90
CA THR A 337 -17.46 18.29 -16.44
C THR A 337 -15.97 18.16 -16.75
N PHE A 338 -15.45 16.93 -16.84
CA PHE A 338 -14.07 16.63 -17.21
C PHE A 338 -13.91 16.29 -18.69
N LEU A 339 -14.89 15.60 -19.29
CA LEU A 339 -14.91 15.15 -20.69
C LEU A 339 -16.20 15.63 -21.36
N PRO A 340 -16.27 16.89 -21.84
CA PRO A 340 -17.53 17.51 -22.29
C PRO A 340 -18.24 16.78 -23.44
N ASP A 341 -17.49 16.04 -24.26
CA ASP A 341 -18.00 15.28 -25.41
C ASP A 341 -18.39 13.84 -25.08
N MET A 342 -18.29 13.41 -23.81
CA MET A 342 -18.55 12.04 -23.40
C MET A 342 -20.00 11.60 -23.69
N SER A 343 -20.13 10.50 -24.43
CA SER A 343 -21.43 9.89 -24.75
C SER A 343 -21.93 8.99 -23.61
N GLN A 344 -23.22 8.62 -23.64
CA GLN A 344 -23.76 7.62 -22.71
C GLN A 344 -23.07 6.27 -22.91
N GLU A 345 -22.82 5.87 -24.16
CA GLU A 345 -22.19 4.60 -24.52
C GLU A 345 -20.76 4.52 -23.99
N GLU A 346 -19.98 5.60 -24.12
CA GLU A 346 -18.60 5.67 -23.59
C GLU A 346 -18.60 5.61 -22.05
N PHE A 347 -19.60 6.21 -21.40
CA PHE A 347 -19.75 6.11 -19.94
C PHE A 347 -20.13 4.72 -19.49
N ASP A 348 -21.09 4.08 -20.16
CA ASP A 348 -21.49 2.72 -19.86
C ASP A 348 -20.31 1.74 -20.06
N GLU A 349 -19.49 1.95 -21.09
CA GLU A 349 -18.24 1.21 -21.30
C GLU A 349 -17.23 1.47 -20.16
N ALA A 350 -17.06 2.72 -19.75
CA ALA A 350 -16.18 3.07 -18.63
C ALA A 350 -16.61 2.41 -17.31
N VAL A 351 -17.92 2.28 -17.06
CA VAL A 351 -18.48 1.56 -15.91
C VAL A 351 -18.28 0.05 -16.01
N ALA A 352 -18.48 -0.53 -17.20
CA ALA A 352 -18.39 -1.98 -17.42
C ALA A 352 -16.95 -2.52 -17.52
N THR A 353 -15.98 -1.63 -17.69
CA THR A 353 -14.57 -1.98 -17.93
C THR A 353 -13.95 -2.70 -16.73
N ARG A 354 -13.43 -3.92 -16.95
CA ARG A 354 -12.77 -4.72 -15.89
C ARG A 354 -11.41 -4.18 -15.46
N ASN A 355 -10.62 -3.68 -16.41
CA ASN A 355 -9.36 -3.00 -16.13
C ASN A 355 -9.59 -1.48 -16.29
N PRO A 356 -9.90 -0.77 -15.19
CA PRO A 356 -10.26 0.64 -15.26
C PRO A 356 -9.12 1.51 -15.81
N TYR A 357 -7.88 1.04 -15.88
CA TYR A 357 -6.74 1.81 -16.42
C TYR A 357 -6.45 1.51 -17.89
N SER A 358 -7.33 0.76 -18.56
CA SER A 358 -7.15 0.40 -19.98
C SER A 358 -7.34 1.56 -20.95
N ASN A 359 -8.08 2.60 -20.58
CA ASN A 359 -8.28 3.80 -21.37
C ASN A 359 -8.51 5.04 -20.47
N PRO A 360 -8.29 6.27 -20.97
CA PRO A 360 -8.40 7.47 -20.14
C PRO A 360 -9.78 7.72 -19.51
N PRO A 361 -10.93 7.54 -20.20
CA PRO A 361 -12.25 7.77 -19.58
C PRO A 361 -12.57 6.82 -18.41
N SER A 362 -12.31 5.51 -18.57
CA SER A 362 -12.49 4.54 -17.48
C SER A 362 -11.53 4.82 -16.31
N ALA A 363 -10.30 5.25 -16.60
CA ALA A 363 -9.31 5.58 -15.58
C ALA A 363 -9.76 6.80 -14.78
N LEU A 364 -10.20 7.86 -15.45
CA LEU A 364 -10.72 9.06 -14.82
C LEU A 364 -11.89 8.76 -13.90
N ARG A 365 -12.89 7.98 -14.36
CA ARG A 365 -14.02 7.59 -13.50
C ARG A 365 -13.52 6.89 -12.24
N ARG A 366 -12.60 5.93 -12.37
CA ARG A 366 -12.05 5.21 -11.23
C ARG A 366 -11.35 6.12 -10.23
N ILE A 367 -10.51 7.04 -10.72
CA ILE A 367 -9.79 8.02 -9.91
C ILE A 367 -10.76 8.91 -9.12
N LEU A 368 -11.81 9.39 -9.78
CA LEU A 368 -12.82 10.24 -9.15
C LEU A 368 -13.61 9.48 -8.07
N VAL A 369 -13.99 8.23 -8.33
CA VAL A 369 -14.66 7.40 -7.31
C VAL A 369 -13.73 7.21 -6.10
N ASP A 370 -12.46 6.87 -6.31
CA ASP A 370 -11.48 6.65 -5.23
C ASP A 370 -11.35 7.89 -4.33
N THR A 371 -11.15 9.04 -4.96
CA THR A 371 -11.05 10.33 -4.29
C THR A 371 -12.32 10.62 -3.48
N GLU A 372 -13.50 10.37 -4.07
CA GLU A 372 -14.79 10.65 -3.44
C GLU A 372 -15.09 9.74 -2.26
N VAL A 373 -14.72 8.45 -2.32
CA VAL A 373 -14.89 7.50 -1.20
C VAL A 373 -14.17 8.01 0.04
N TYR A 374 -12.87 8.29 -0.08
CA TYR A 374 -12.08 8.73 1.07
C TYR A 374 -12.43 10.16 1.50
N ARG A 375 -12.81 11.05 0.57
CA ARG A 375 -13.34 12.37 0.92
C ARG A 375 -14.57 12.27 1.81
N ARG A 376 -15.54 11.43 1.44
CA ARG A 376 -16.78 11.20 2.19
C ARG A 376 -16.53 10.60 3.56
N LEU A 377 -15.69 9.58 3.65
CA LEU A 377 -15.33 8.92 4.91
C LEU A 377 -14.69 9.91 5.90
N VAL A 378 -13.71 10.68 5.42
CA VAL A 378 -13.02 11.69 6.24
C VAL A 378 -13.98 12.79 6.66
N GLN A 379 -14.77 13.34 5.72
CA GLN A 379 -15.72 14.40 6.02
C GLN A 379 -16.77 13.95 7.05
N SER A 380 -17.35 12.77 6.87
CA SER A 380 -18.34 12.19 7.78
C SER A 380 -17.76 11.98 9.18
N GLU A 381 -16.49 11.54 9.29
CA GLU A 381 -15.84 11.37 10.58
C GLU A 381 -15.54 12.70 11.28
N LEU A 382 -14.98 13.66 10.55
CA LEU A 382 -14.68 15.00 11.09
C LEU A 382 -15.95 15.73 11.55
N GLN A 383 -17.09 15.55 10.84
CA GLN A 383 -18.39 16.12 11.22
C GLN A 383 -18.97 15.51 12.49
N ARG A 384 -18.72 14.23 12.78
CA ARG A 384 -19.11 13.58 14.05
C ARG A 384 -18.29 14.07 15.24
N GLY A 385 -17.09 14.57 14.98
CA GLY A 385 -16.19 15.14 15.96
C GLY A 385 -14.75 14.80 15.61
N VAL A 386 -13.94 15.83 15.37
CA VAL A 386 -12.54 15.71 14.96
C VAL A 386 -11.75 14.84 15.96
N PRO A 387 -11.15 13.72 15.51
CA PRO A 387 -10.23 12.91 16.31
C PRO A 387 -8.94 13.67 16.65
N ASP A 388 -8.24 13.29 17.70
CA ASP A 388 -6.94 13.88 18.07
C ASP A 388 -5.90 13.74 16.93
N LEU A 389 -5.99 12.66 16.15
CA LEU A 389 -5.22 12.44 14.94
C LEU A 389 -6.09 11.83 13.84
N THR A 390 -6.20 12.50 12.70
CA THR A 390 -6.75 11.96 11.46
C THR A 390 -5.63 11.75 10.44
N VAL A 391 -5.58 10.60 9.80
CA VAL A 391 -4.67 10.27 8.69
C VAL A 391 -5.53 9.89 7.50
N ALA A 392 -5.53 10.71 6.47
CA ALA A 392 -6.25 10.47 5.22
C ALA A 392 -5.26 10.41 4.07
N TYR A 393 -5.40 9.40 3.22
CA TYR A 393 -4.55 9.19 2.05
C TYR A 393 -5.39 9.25 0.77
N PHE A 394 -4.86 9.94 -0.24
CA PHE A 394 -5.47 10.11 -1.56
C PHE A 394 -4.45 9.75 -2.66
N GLU A 395 -4.65 8.61 -3.30
CA GLU A 395 -3.86 8.10 -4.44
C GLU A 395 -4.10 8.91 -5.73
N GLY A 396 -5.25 9.56 -5.84
CA GLY A 396 -5.73 10.09 -7.11
C GLY A 396 -4.80 11.12 -7.80
N THR A 397 -3.97 11.84 -7.03
CA THR A 397 -3.00 12.80 -7.59
C THR A 397 -1.86 12.13 -8.37
N ASP A 398 -1.39 10.96 -7.95
CA ASP A 398 -0.36 10.19 -8.67
C ASP A 398 -0.96 9.50 -9.91
N THR A 399 -2.12 8.87 -9.76
CA THR A 399 -2.80 8.20 -10.87
C THR A 399 -3.23 9.17 -11.98
N ILE A 400 -3.62 10.41 -11.64
CA ILE A 400 -3.81 11.49 -12.63
C ILE A 400 -2.50 11.86 -13.31
N GLY A 401 -1.37 11.83 -12.59
CA GLY A 401 -0.04 11.93 -13.15
C GLY A 401 0.21 10.87 -14.22
N HIS A 402 0.06 9.60 -13.87
CA HIS A 402 0.33 8.50 -14.80
C HIS A 402 -0.61 8.50 -16.02
N THR A 403 -1.89 8.80 -15.84
CA THR A 403 -2.86 8.76 -16.94
C THR A 403 -2.88 10.04 -17.78
N PHE A 404 -2.74 11.22 -17.16
CA PHE A 404 -3.01 12.50 -17.82
C PHE A 404 -1.84 13.48 -17.92
N ALA A 405 -0.71 13.27 -17.21
CA ALA A 405 0.49 14.10 -17.42
C ALA A 405 1.04 14.05 -18.86
N PRO A 406 0.93 12.95 -19.64
CA PRO A 406 1.29 12.97 -21.06
C PRO A 406 0.53 14.01 -21.88
N PHE A 407 -0.73 14.30 -21.51
CA PHE A 407 -1.58 15.28 -22.20
C PHE A 407 -1.45 16.70 -21.63
N ALA A 408 -0.76 16.89 -20.51
CA ALA A 408 -0.62 18.20 -19.87
C ALA A 408 0.16 19.19 -20.77
N PRO A 409 -0.17 20.49 -20.76
CA PRO A 409 0.62 21.50 -21.49
C PRO A 409 2.09 21.54 -21.05
N PRO A 410 3.06 21.81 -21.95
CA PRO A 410 2.91 21.93 -23.40
C PRO A 410 2.70 20.57 -24.09
N ARG A 411 2.02 20.52 -25.24
CA ARG A 411 1.80 19.26 -26.00
C ARG A 411 3.13 18.62 -26.41
N GLN A 412 3.30 17.31 -26.14
CA GLN A 412 4.46 16.56 -26.65
C GLN A 412 4.21 16.11 -28.10
N ALA A 413 5.29 16.02 -28.90
CA ALA A 413 5.19 15.73 -30.34
C ALA A 413 4.55 14.36 -30.64
N ASN A 414 4.67 13.39 -29.73
CA ASN A 414 4.10 12.04 -29.83
C ASN A 414 2.60 11.96 -29.46
N ILE A 415 1.99 13.05 -28.98
CA ILE A 415 0.58 13.09 -28.61
C ILE A 415 -0.22 13.71 -29.75
N SER A 416 -1.32 13.05 -30.17
CA SER A 416 -2.18 13.57 -31.25
C SER A 416 -2.85 14.89 -30.86
N GLU A 417 -3.20 15.72 -31.85
CA GLU A 417 -3.91 16.98 -31.58
C GLU A 417 -5.30 16.73 -30.97
N GLY A 418 -5.98 15.66 -31.39
CA GLY A 418 -7.27 15.24 -30.86
C GLY A 418 -7.20 14.83 -29.38
N ASP A 419 -6.24 13.96 -29.02
CA ASP A 419 -6.07 13.54 -27.62
C ASP A 419 -5.67 14.71 -26.73
N PHE A 420 -4.78 15.59 -27.21
CA PHE A 420 -4.40 16.77 -26.46
C PHE A 420 -5.60 17.71 -26.23
N ALA A 421 -6.40 17.98 -27.26
CA ALA A 421 -7.60 18.81 -27.15
C ALA A 421 -8.63 18.19 -26.18
N ARG A 422 -8.72 16.86 -26.13
CA ARG A 422 -9.69 16.15 -25.29
C ARG A 422 -9.27 16.03 -23.82
N TYR A 423 -7.98 15.89 -23.53
CA TYR A 423 -7.51 15.49 -22.20
C TYR A 423 -6.61 16.51 -21.49
N SER A 424 -6.10 17.53 -22.17
CA SER A 424 -5.12 18.46 -21.58
C SER A 424 -5.62 19.26 -20.37
N HIS A 425 -6.93 19.50 -20.26
CA HIS A 425 -7.56 20.20 -19.13
C HIS A 425 -7.91 19.29 -17.94
N VAL A 426 -7.90 17.97 -18.11
CA VAL A 426 -8.30 17.02 -17.06
C VAL A 426 -7.47 17.17 -15.77
N PRO A 427 -6.13 17.30 -15.82
CA PRO A 427 -5.34 17.52 -14.61
C PRO A 427 -5.81 18.75 -13.81
N GLU A 428 -5.99 19.91 -14.44
CA GLU A 428 -6.40 21.13 -13.73
C GLU A 428 -7.77 20.97 -13.08
N LEU A 429 -8.74 20.36 -13.77
CA LEU A 429 -10.07 20.10 -13.22
C LEU A 429 -10.02 19.13 -12.04
N TYR A 430 -9.15 18.12 -12.09
CA TYR A 430 -8.99 17.20 -10.98
C TYR A 430 -8.35 17.91 -9.77
N PHE A 431 -7.30 18.71 -9.98
CA PHE A 431 -6.68 19.47 -8.89
C PHE A 431 -7.62 20.54 -8.30
N ARG A 432 -8.53 21.13 -9.10
CA ARG A 432 -9.64 21.96 -8.57
C ARG A 432 -10.58 21.15 -7.67
N HIS A 433 -10.88 19.91 -8.03
CA HIS A 433 -11.69 19.02 -7.20
C HIS A 433 -10.98 18.68 -5.87
N VAL A 434 -9.68 18.40 -5.90
CA VAL A 434 -8.84 18.22 -4.69
C VAL A 434 -8.82 19.50 -3.85
N ASP A 435 -8.69 20.68 -4.44
CA ASP A 435 -8.69 21.96 -3.72
C ASP A 435 -10.01 22.24 -2.99
N ALA A 436 -11.15 21.91 -3.61
CA ALA A 436 -12.45 22.02 -2.97
C ALA A 436 -12.54 21.13 -1.71
N MET A 437 -12.04 19.90 -1.78
CA MET A 437 -11.91 19.01 -0.63
C MET A 437 -11.01 19.61 0.47
N LEU A 438 -9.84 20.17 0.10
CA LEU A 438 -8.97 20.85 1.07
C LEU A 438 -9.69 22.01 1.75
N GLY A 439 -10.51 22.77 1.01
CA GLY A 439 -11.37 23.81 1.55
C GLY A 439 -12.38 23.28 2.58
N ASP A 440 -13.03 22.15 2.30
CA ASP A 440 -13.98 21.50 3.23
C ASP A 440 -13.28 21.07 4.54
N PHE A 441 -12.13 20.42 4.43
CA PHE A 441 -11.35 19.99 5.59
C PHE A 441 -10.80 21.18 6.38
N THR A 442 -10.39 22.25 5.71
CA THR A 442 -9.94 23.49 6.35
C THR A 442 -11.05 24.13 7.18
N ARG A 443 -12.29 24.16 6.68
CA ARG A 443 -13.43 24.69 7.47
C ARG A 443 -13.70 23.88 8.72
N LEU A 444 -13.61 22.55 8.64
CA LEU A 444 -13.76 21.66 9.79
C LEU A 444 -12.58 21.80 10.77
N ALA A 445 -11.36 21.99 10.27
CA ALA A 445 -10.19 22.25 11.09
C ALA A 445 -10.32 23.57 11.87
N ILE A 446 -10.76 24.65 11.22
CA ILE A 446 -11.03 25.93 11.89
C ILE A 446 -12.07 25.76 13.00
N ALA A 447 -13.19 25.10 12.70
CA ALA A 447 -14.29 24.92 13.65
C ALA A 447 -13.89 24.08 14.89
N SER A 448 -12.89 23.22 14.75
CA SER A 448 -12.40 22.32 15.81
C SER A 448 -11.08 22.77 16.43
N HIS A 449 -10.53 23.92 15.99
CA HIS A 449 -9.20 24.37 16.37
C HIS A 449 -8.13 23.29 16.08
N ALA A 450 -8.26 22.57 14.96
CA ALA A 450 -7.30 21.56 14.52
C ALA A 450 -6.18 22.16 13.66
N ARG A 451 -5.06 21.43 13.60
CA ARG A 451 -3.96 21.65 12.66
C ARG A 451 -4.15 20.81 11.42
N ILE A 452 -3.57 21.25 10.30
CA ILE A 452 -3.47 20.47 9.06
C ILE A 452 -1.99 20.24 8.73
N MET A 453 -1.67 19.01 8.36
CA MET A 453 -0.42 18.68 7.69
C MET A 453 -0.75 18.03 6.34
N ILE A 454 -0.14 18.51 5.26
CA ILE A 454 -0.20 17.89 3.94
C ILE A 454 1.20 17.38 3.59
N ALA A 455 1.30 16.19 3.01
CA ALA A 455 2.56 15.66 2.50
C ALA A 455 2.36 14.78 1.26
N SER A 456 3.39 14.65 0.44
CA SER A 456 3.48 13.62 -0.62
C SER A 456 4.75 12.79 -0.48
N ASP A 457 4.69 11.55 -0.95
CA ASP A 457 5.78 10.59 -0.92
C ASP A 457 6.84 10.82 -1.99
N HIS A 458 6.44 11.37 -3.13
CA HIS A 458 7.31 11.87 -4.18
C HIS A 458 6.60 12.98 -4.99
N GLY A 459 7.30 13.52 -5.99
CA GLY A 459 6.72 14.46 -6.96
C GLY A 459 6.49 13.81 -8.32
N PHE A 460 6.18 14.62 -9.33
CA PHE A 460 5.82 14.12 -10.66
C PHE A 460 6.22 15.12 -11.76
N HIS A 461 6.67 14.62 -12.90
CA HIS A 461 7.06 15.45 -14.04
C HIS A 461 5.83 15.98 -14.78
N TRP A 462 5.57 17.29 -14.62
CA TRP A 462 4.41 17.97 -15.22
C TRP A 462 4.72 18.99 -16.31
N LYS A 463 5.98 19.41 -16.48
CA LYS A 463 6.37 20.51 -17.38
C LYS A 463 7.20 20.04 -18.58
N ALA A 464 7.85 20.98 -19.30
CA ALA A 464 8.80 20.63 -20.34
C ALA A 464 9.90 19.68 -19.80
N GLY A 465 10.32 18.71 -20.62
CA GLY A 465 11.27 17.67 -20.21
C GLY A 465 10.63 16.42 -19.61
N ARG A 466 9.30 16.28 -19.67
CA ARG A 466 8.59 15.02 -19.40
C ARG A 466 9.14 13.87 -20.29
N PRO A 467 9.19 12.64 -19.77
CA PRO A 467 9.55 11.47 -20.58
C PRO A 467 8.69 11.37 -21.85
N THR A 468 9.29 10.92 -22.95
CA THR A 468 8.60 10.76 -24.25
C THR A 468 8.01 9.36 -24.44
N GLU A 469 8.57 8.37 -23.73
CA GLU A 469 7.87 7.10 -23.53
C GLU A 469 6.60 7.42 -22.76
N LEU A 470 5.43 7.08 -23.34
CA LEU A 470 4.17 7.14 -22.62
C LEU A 470 4.40 6.51 -21.25
N SER A 471 3.96 7.19 -20.19
CA SER A 471 3.88 6.59 -18.86
C SER A 471 3.11 5.29 -19.02
N SER A 472 3.86 4.20 -19.16
CA SER A 472 3.31 2.88 -19.26
C SER A 472 3.28 2.37 -17.85
N TYR A 473 2.11 1.84 -17.53
CA TYR A 473 1.83 1.14 -16.31
C TYR A 473 2.59 -0.19 -16.24
N ALA A 474 3.88 -0.19 -16.55
CA ALA A 474 4.84 -1.23 -16.28
C ALA A 474 5.99 -0.56 -15.54
N THR A 475 6.39 -1.12 -14.39
CA THR A 475 7.42 -0.67 -13.42
C THR A 475 8.63 0.06 -14.01
N ALA A 476 9.00 -0.23 -15.26
CA ALA A 476 10.14 0.37 -15.92
C ALA A 476 9.94 1.80 -16.44
N THR A 477 8.71 2.24 -16.74
CA THR A 477 8.48 3.61 -17.23
C THR A 477 7.76 4.50 -16.22
N ALA A 478 6.87 3.97 -15.37
CA ALA A 478 6.18 4.73 -14.32
C ALA A 478 7.15 5.54 -13.43
N ALA A 479 8.19 4.89 -12.89
CA ALA A 479 9.21 5.56 -12.07
C ALA A 479 9.99 6.66 -12.83
N LYS A 480 10.03 6.66 -14.17
CA LYS A 480 10.66 7.73 -14.98
C LYS A 480 9.85 9.03 -14.92
N TRP A 481 8.57 8.96 -14.58
CA TRP A 481 7.67 10.11 -14.48
C TRP A 481 7.66 10.72 -13.08
N HIS A 482 8.18 10.03 -12.07
CA HIS A 482 8.29 10.53 -10.71
C HIS A 482 9.48 11.48 -10.54
N ARG A 483 9.28 12.50 -9.70
CA ARG A 483 10.35 13.40 -9.23
C ARG A 483 10.73 13.02 -7.80
N ILE A 484 11.99 13.25 -7.45
CA ILE A 484 12.52 12.91 -6.11
C ILE A 484 11.93 13.80 -5.01
N ASP A 485 11.46 15.00 -5.35
CA ASP A 485 10.95 15.97 -4.40
C ASP A 485 9.42 16.02 -4.50
N GLY A 486 8.75 15.62 -3.42
CA GLY A 486 7.35 15.89 -3.17
C GLY A 486 7.15 17.19 -2.40
N ILE A 487 6.01 17.31 -1.73
CA ILE A 487 5.57 18.49 -0.99
C ILE A 487 5.41 18.18 0.50
N TYR A 488 5.55 19.22 1.33
CA TYR A 488 4.91 19.24 2.63
C TYR A 488 4.36 20.64 2.97
N LEU A 489 3.32 20.67 3.78
CA LEU A 489 2.69 21.89 4.29
C LEU A 489 2.19 21.67 5.71
N LEU A 490 2.41 22.64 6.58
CA LEU A 490 1.92 22.72 7.95
C LEU A 490 1.06 23.97 8.09
N TRP A 491 -0.13 23.84 8.68
CA TRP A 491 -1.04 24.97 8.86
C TRP A 491 -1.87 24.84 10.15
N GLY A 492 -2.23 25.97 10.73
CA GLY A 492 -3.13 26.06 11.88
C GLY A 492 -2.43 26.49 13.18
N PRO A 493 -3.06 26.24 14.34
CA PRO A 493 -2.64 26.81 15.62
C PRO A 493 -1.19 26.49 16.01
N GLY A 494 -0.40 27.54 16.27
CA GLY A 494 1.00 27.43 16.66
C GLY A 494 1.97 27.18 15.50
N ILE A 495 1.51 27.21 14.25
CA ILE A 495 2.35 27.19 13.05
C ILE A 495 2.51 28.61 12.54
N ALA A 496 3.75 29.06 12.35
CA ALA A 496 4.06 30.36 11.77
C ALA A 496 3.99 30.30 10.24
N ALA A 497 3.59 31.40 9.61
CA ALA A 497 3.66 31.53 8.16
C ALA A 497 5.12 31.60 7.69
N SER A 498 5.44 30.97 6.56
CA SER A 498 6.74 31.08 5.87
C SER A 498 6.58 31.68 4.48
N ASN A 499 7.62 32.36 3.98
CA ASN A 499 7.60 32.89 2.62
C ASN A 499 7.98 31.80 1.60
N GLY A 500 6.99 31.35 0.83
CA GLY A 500 7.17 30.31 -0.18
C GLY A 500 7.61 28.96 0.40
N HIS A 501 8.11 28.07 -0.47
CA HIS A 501 8.60 26.74 -0.12
C HIS A 501 10.05 26.78 0.39
N ALA A 502 10.34 27.63 1.37
CA ALA A 502 11.71 27.97 1.79
C ALA A 502 12.49 26.82 2.44
N PHE A 503 11.84 25.70 2.74
CA PHE A 503 12.40 24.60 3.50
C PHE A 503 12.49 23.31 2.69
N ALA A 504 13.43 22.46 3.07
CA ALA A 504 13.58 21.12 2.55
C ALA A 504 13.62 20.13 3.73
N GLY A 505 12.93 19.01 3.58
CA GLY A 505 12.97 17.89 4.51
C GLY A 505 12.97 16.56 3.78
N GLY A 506 12.99 15.45 4.52
CA GLY A 506 12.88 14.10 3.97
C GLY A 506 11.72 13.31 4.56
N VAL A 507 11.25 12.30 3.84
CA VAL A 507 10.09 11.47 4.23
C VAL A 507 10.21 10.85 5.64
N ARG A 508 11.42 10.54 6.12
CA ARG A 508 11.65 10.04 7.51
C ARG A 508 11.33 11.05 8.61
N GLN A 509 11.25 12.35 8.31
CA GLN A 509 10.91 13.40 9.28
C GLN A 509 9.40 13.49 9.56
N VAL A 510 8.56 12.89 8.70
CA VAL A 510 7.10 13.01 8.80
C VAL A 510 6.59 12.43 10.12
N CYS A 511 7.02 11.23 10.51
CA CYS A 511 6.59 10.62 11.78
C CYS A 511 6.96 11.49 13.00
N ALA A 512 8.18 12.04 13.03
CA ALA A 512 8.63 12.94 14.10
C ALA A 512 7.76 14.20 14.16
N THR A 513 7.41 14.74 12.99
CA THR A 513 6.51 15.90 12.86
C THR A 513 5.12 15.59 13.39
N LEU A 514 4.57 14.43 13.03
CA LEU A 514 3.26 13.99 13.52
C LEU A 514 3.25 13.76 15.04
N LEU A 515 4.31 13.14 15.60
CA LEU A 515 4.45 12.97 17.04
C LEU A 515 4.41 14.32 17.77
N ASP A 516 5.23 15.28 17.32
CA ASP A 516 5.33 16.59 17.95
C ASP A 516 4.02 17.38 17.84
N LEU A 517 3.43 17.44 16.64
CA LEU A 517 2.18 18.17 16.39
C LEU A 517 0.95 17.53 17.06
N SER A 518 0.99 16.23 17.33
CA SER A 518 -0.04 15.53 18.09
C SER A 518 0.20 15.54 19.59
N GLY A 519 1.26 16.19 20.09
CA GLY A 519 1.57 16.23 21.52
C GLY A 519 2.01 14.89 22.10
N LEU A 520 2.63 14.03 21.30
CA LEU A 520 3.18 12.74 21.72
C LEU A 520 4.69 12.87 22.00
N PRO A 521 5.27 12.06 22.89
CA PRO A 521 6.70 12.02 23.08
C PRO A 521 7.43 11.46 21.84
N PRO A 522 8.66 11.92 21.54
CA PRO A 522 9.48 11.37 20.47
C PRO A 522 9.69 9.86 20.62
N GLY A 523 9.72 9.13 19.50
CA GLY A 523 10.02 7.70 19.50
C GLY A 523 11.53 7.44 19.50
N VAL A 524 12.04 6.55 20.35
CA VAL A 524 13.48 6.16 20.36
C VAL A 524 13.96 5.64 19.00
N GLY A 525 13.08 4.98 18.24
CA GLY A 525 13.37 4.51 16.88
C GLY A 525 13.30 5.59 15.80
N VAL A 526 12.62 6.72 16.06
CA VAL A 526 12.41 7.82 15.12
C VAL A 526 13.57 8.80 15.24
N LYS A 527 14.59 8.61 14.40
CA LYS A 527 15.89 9.29 14.56
C LYS A 527 15.94 10.70 13.98
N GLN A 528 15.06 11.01 13.02
CA GLN A 528 15.07 12.30 12.35
C GLN A 528 14.29 13.34 13.15
N PRO A 529 14.71 14.61 13.18
CA PRO A 529 13.93 15.66 13.83
C PRO A 529 12.65 15.95 13.04
N PRO A 530 11.66 16.65 13.65
CA PRO A 530 10.52 17.19 12.93
C PRO A 530 10.92 18.04 11.71
N LEU A 531 10.01 18.17 10.75
CA LEU A 531 10.17 19.02 9.58
C LEU A 531 10.26 20.50 10.00
N PRO A 532 11.03 21.33 9.26
CA PRO A 532 11.07 22.76 9.49
C PRO A 532 9.66 23.37 9.47
N GLY A 533 9.37 24.23 10.46
CA GLY A 533 8.06 24.85 10.67
C GLY A 533 7.24 24.20 11.79
N ALA A 534 7.56 22.97 12.19
CA ALA A 534 6.97 22.37 13.37
C ALA A 534 7.63 22.93 14.65
N PRO A 535 6.86 23.29 15.69
CA PRO A 535 7.42 23.74 16.96
C PRO A 535 8.15 22.57 17.63
N PRO A 536 9.41 22.73 18.07
CA PRO A 536 10.15 21.67 18.73
C PRO A 536 9.52 21.37 20.09
N ALA A 537 9.31 20.09 20.40
CA ALA A 537 8.87 19.67 21.72
C ALA A 537 10.02 19.04 22.52
N ASP A 538 10.35 19.66 23.66
CA ASP A 538 11.27 19.06 24.63
C ASP A 538 10.53 18.02 25.49
N ARG A 539 10.42 16.80 24.96
CA ARG A 539 9.75 15.67 25.61
C ARG A 539 10.68 14.48 25.70
N THR A 540 10.61 13.75 26.82
CA THR A 540 11.44 12.55 27.02
C THR A 540 11.01 11.41 26.09
N PRO A 541 11.92 10.84 25.27
CA PRO A 541 11.56 9.81 24.30
C PRO A 541 10.98 8.52 24.91
N ILE A 542 10.16 7.83 24.13
CA ILE A 542 9.57 6.53 24.45
C ILE A 542 9.94 5.47 23.40
N ASP A 543 10.20 4.25 23.86
CA ASP A 543 10.31 3.09 22.98
C ASP A 543 8.93 2.46 22.73
N TYR A 544 8.24 2.97 21.70
CA TYR A 544 6.92 2.48 21.31
C TYR A 544 6.90 1.03 20.84
N ALA A 545 8.04 0.47 20.41
CA ALA A 545 8.11 -0.90 19.92
C ALA A 545 7.78 -1.91 21.04
N LYS A 546 8.01 -1.55 22.31
CA LYS A 546 7.64 -2.37 23.48
C LYS A 546 6.15 -2.65 23.59
N PHE A 547 5.32 -1.79 23.01
CA PHE A 547 3.86 -1.89 23.06
C PHE A 547 3.26 -2.36 21.73
N TYR A 548 4.10 -2.66 20.73
CA TYR A 548 3.64 -3.02 19.40
C TYR A 548 3.68 -4.53 19.19
N THR A 549 2.61 -5.06 18.62
CA THR A 549 2.55 -6.43 18.11
C THR A 549 2.08 -6.35 16.66
N PRO A 550 2.69 -7.06 15.70
CA PRO A 550 2.21 -7.07 14.31
C PRO A 550 0.79 -7.62 14.19
N ALA A 551 0.00 -7.11 13.24
CA ALA A 551 -1.35 -7.63 13.01
C ALA A 551 -1.32 -9.14 12.66
N PRO A 552 -2.32 -9.93 13.05
CA PRO A 552 -2.39 -11.34 12.66
C PRO A 552 -2.59 -11.45 11.14
N ASN A 553 -2.15 -12.57 10.55
CA ASN A 553 -2.45 -12.85 9.15
C ASN A 553 -3.96 -13.00 8.94
N PRO A 554 -4.54 -12.40 7.88
CA PRO A 554 -5.96 -12.54 7.60
C PRO A 554 -6.34 -14.00 7.33
N VAL A 555 -7.51 -14.41 7.85
CA VAL A 555 -7.95 -15.82 7.90
C VAL A 555 -8.45 -16.34 6.54
N GLN A 556 -8.68 -15.49 5.54
CA GLN A 556 -9.15 -15.91 4.22
C GLN A 556 -8.42 -15.22 3.06
N PRO A 557 -7.84 -16.00 2.14
CA PRO A 557 -7.67 -15.57 0.77
C PRO A 557 -8.87 -16.03 -0.04
N THR A 558 -9.68 -15.11 -0.59
CA THR A 558 -10.40 -15.47 -1.81
C THR A 558 -9.40 -15.32 -2.95
N THR A 559 -9.01 -16.45 -3.55
CA THR A 559 -8.05 -16.52 -4.66
C THR A 559 -8.43 -15.60 -5.83
N LYS A 560 -9.73 -15.35 -6.02
CA LYS A 560 -10.28 -14.40 -7.01
C LYS A 560 -9.85 -12.96 -6.72
N ALA A 561 -10.09 -12.44 -5.51
CA ALA A 561 -9.73 -11.07 -5.14
C ALA A 561 -8.21 -10.85 -5.22
N ALA A 562 -7.42 -11.81 -4.72
CA ALA A 562 -5.97 -11.75 -4.85
C ALA A 562 -5.50 -11.72 -6.32
N SER A 563 -6.13 -12.50 -7.20
CA SER A 563 -5.80 -12.51 -8.64
C SER A 563 -6.15 -11.20 -9.35
N GLU A 564 -7.30 -10.59 -9.02
CA GLU A 564 -7.70 -9.28 -9.56
C GLU A 564 -6.76 -8.17 -9.09
N ALA A 565 -6.41 -8.18 -7.80
CA ALA A 565 -5.46 -7.23 -7.24
C ALA A 565 -4.08 -7.31 -7.88
N LEU A 566 -3.58 -8.53 -8.12
CA LEU A 566 -2.34 -8.70 -8.86
C LEU A 566 -2.47 -8.25 -10.31
N ALA A 567 -3.61 -8.48 -10.96
CA ALA A 567 -3.84 -8.01 -12.32
C ALA A 567 -3.84 -6.48 -12.37
N ASN A 568 -4.46 -5.80 -11.39
CA ASN A 568 -4.50 -4.35 -11.32
C ASN A 568 -3.14 -3.76 -10.95
N LEU A 569 -2.38 -4.37 -10.03
CA LEU A 569 -0.98 -3.98 -9.76
C LEU A 569 -0.09 -4.15 -10.98
N LYS A 570 -0.30 -5.21 -11.78
CA LYS A 570 0.38 -5.39 -13.08
C LYS A 570 -0.06 -4.35 -14.09
N ALA A 571 -1.35 -4.04 -14.13
CA ALA A 571 -1.95 -3.07 -15.04
C ALA A 571 -1.63 -1.63 -14.68
N LEU A 572 -1.20 -1.34 -13.43
CA LEU A 572 -0.64 -0.08 -12.96
C LEU A 572 0.89 -0.05 -13.00
N GLY A 573 1.50 -1.21 -13.20
CA GLY A 573 2.94 -1.34 -13.31
C GLY A 573 3.66 -1.31 -11.99
N TYR A 574 2.95 -1.36 -10.88
CA TYR A 574 3.52 -1.48 -9.56
C TYR A 574 4.22 -2.83 -9.35
N ILE A 575 3.91 -3.84 -10.16
CA ILE A 575 4.67 -5.09 -10.27
C ILE A 575 4.90 -5.48 -11.73
N GLY A 576 5.96 -6.24 -12.01
CA GLY A 576 6.30 -6.64 -13.38
C GLY A 576 5.26 -7.57 -14.02
N SER A 577 4.92 -7.33 -15.29
CA SER A 577 3.95 -8.15 -16.04
C SER A 577 4.34 -9.63 -16.13
N ALA A 578 5.65 -9.89 -16.29
CA ALA A 578 6.25 -11.22 -16.37
C ALA A 578 6.48 -11.89 -14.99
N GLU A 579 6.21 -11.21 -13.87
CA GLU A 579 6.44 -11.79 -12.55
C GLU A 579 5.49 -12.96 -12.27
N SER A 580 6.08 -14.07 -11.80
CA SER A 580 5.33 -15.25 -11.36
C SER A 580 4.46 -14.96 -10.15
N SER A 581 3.28 -15.57 -10.08
CA SER A 581 2.36 -15.51 -8.93
C SER A 581 2.75 -16.47 -7.79
N ARG A 582 3.70 -17.38 -8.03
CA ARG A 582 4.22 -18.36 -7.06
C ARG A 582 5.76 -18.36 -7.07
N PRO A 583 6.40 -18.72 -5.96
CA PRO A 583 7.85 -18.81 -5.93
C PRO A 583 8.34 -19.97 -6.81
N ALA A 584 9.51 -19.81 -7.44
CA ALA A 584 10.12 -20.89 -8.24
C ALA A 584 10.69 -22.02 -7.35
N THR A 585 10.85 -21.76 -6.06
CA THR A 585 11.44 -22.67 -5.07
C THR A 585 10.63 -22.66 -3.77
N ALA A 586 10.88 -23.62 -2.88
CA ALA A 586 10.30 -23.57 -1.54
C ALA A 586 10.79 -22.33 -0.79
N ILE A 587 9.88 -21.63 -0.11
CA ILE A 587 10.17 -20.44 0.68
C ILE A 587 9.59 -20.60 2.08
N THR A 588 10.29 -20.06 3.07
CA THR A 588 9.81 -19.92 4.46
C THR A 588 9.40 -18.48 4.80
N SER A 589 9.72 -17.54 3.90
CA SER A 589 9.44 -16.12 4.01
C SER A 589 8.17 -15.75 3.23
N THR A 590 7.53 -14.66 3.63
CA THR A 590 6.44 -14.01 2.87
C THR A 590 6.97 -13.00 1.84
N LYS A 591 8.27 -12.70 1.82
CA LYS A 591 8.87 -11.77 0.86
C LYS A 591 8.88 -12.35 -0.57
N THR A 592 8.51 -11.51 -1.53
CA THR A 592 8.63 -11.80 -2.97
C THR A 592 10.06 -11.54 -3.47
N ALA A 593 10.35 -11.96 -4.69
CA ALA A 593 11.59 -11.57 -5.37
C ALA A 593 11.70 -10.03 -5.51
N GLY A 594 10.58 -9.35 -5.80
CA GLY A 594 10.48 -7.88 -5.80
C GLY A 594 10.85 -7.27 -4.45
N ALA A 595 10.30 -7.79 -3.35
CA ALA A 595 10.63 -7.34 -2.00
C ALA A 595 12.12 -7.50 -1.64
N PHE A 596 12.75 -8.63 -2.00
CA PHE A 596 14.19 -8.82 -1.79
C PHE A 596 15.04 -7.92 -2.70
N ASN A 597 14.60 -7.68 -3.93
CA ASN A 597 15.25 -6.71 -4.81
C ASN A 597 15.20 -5.30 -4.23
N ASN A 598 14.05 -4.88 -3.70
CA ASN A 598 13.89 -3.57 -3.07
C ASN A 598 14.69 -3.47 -1.76
N GLU A 599 14.74 -4.56 -0.97
CA GLU A 599 15.61 -4.67 0.19
C GLU A 599 17.09 -4.45 -0.18
N GLY A 600 17.56 -5.08 -1.27
CA GLY A 600 18.90 -4.88 -1.79
C GLY A 600 19.19 -3.44 -2.19
N LEU A 601 18.23 -2.75 -2.81
CA LEU A 601 18.34 -1.32 -3.15
C LEU A 601 18.45 -0.44 -1.89
N VAL A 602 17.62 -0.68 -0.88
CA VAL A 602 17.68 0.07 0.39
C VAL A 602 19.00 -0.20 1.12
N LEU A 603 19.46 -1.46 1.15
CA LEU A 603 20.76 -1.83 1.73
C LEU A 603 21.93 -1.17 0.99
N LYS A 604 21.90 -1.12 -0.35
CA LYS A 604 22.88 -0.40 -1.18
C LYS A 604 22.91 1.09 -0.82
N ASN A 605 21.74 1.72 -0.71
CA ASN A 605 21.63 3.14 -0.33
C ASN A 605 22.12 3.43 1.09
N GLU A 606 21.97 2.48 2.01
CA GLU A 606 22.54 2.55 3.37
C GLU A 606 24.04 2.13 3.44
N GLY A 607 24.69 1.84 2.30
CA GLY A 607 26.10 1.45 2.23
C GLY A 607 26.40 0.02 2.70
N LYS A 608 25.39 -0.81 2.94
CA LYS A 608 25.51 -2.21 3.41
C LYS A 608 25.69 -3.16 2.22
N ILE A 609 26.83 -3.05 1.55
CA ILE A 609 27.10 -3.68 0.24
C ILE A 609 26.93 -5.21 0.26
N ASP A 610 27.53 -5.92 1.22
CA ASP A 610 27.47 -7.39 1.24
C ASP A 610 26.05 -7.90 1.52
N ALA A 611 25.31 -7.21 2.39
CA ALA A 611 23.91 -7.52 2.64
C ALA A 611 23.03 -7.25 1.40
N ALA A 612 23.33 -6.18 0.66
CA ALA A 612 22.63 -5.87 -0.59
C ALA A 612 22.83 -6.97 -1.64
N ILE A 613 24.07 -7.46 -1.79
CA ILE A 613 24.39 -8.59 -2.68
C ILE A 613 23.56 -9.81 -2.29
N ALA A 614 23.56 -10.19 -1.01
CA ALA A 614 22.80 -11.34 -0.52
C ALA A 614 21.28 -11.18 -0.77
N ALA A 615 20.73 -9.98 -0.63
CA ALA A 615 19.33 -9.71 -0.92
C ALA A 615 19.00 -9.86 -2.42
N PHE A 616 19.86 -9.37 -3.33
CA PHE A 616 19.67 -9.58 -4.76
C PHE A 616 19.81 -11.04 -5.18
N GLU A 617 20.74 -11.77 -4.58
CA GLU A 617 20.89 -13.21 -4.79
C GLU A 617 19.65 -13.99 -4.35
N GLU A 618 19.06 -13.63 -3.21
CA GLU A 618 17.81 -14.24 -2.73
C GLU A 618 16.62 -13.90 -3.64
N ALA A 619 16.55 -12.66 -4.15
CA ALA A 619 15.56 -12.29 -5.17
C ALA A 619 15.66 -13.19 -6.40
N MET A 620 16.89 -13.42 -6.89
CA MET A 620 17.16 -14.30 -8.04
C MET A 620 16.97 -15.79 -7.72
N ARG A 621 17.09 -16.21 -6.46
CA ARG A 621 16.77 -17.58 -6.03
C ARG A 621 15.25 -17.84 -6.10
N ILE A 622 14.45 -16.83 -5.79
CA ILE A 622 12.98 -16.90 -5.81
C ILE A 622 12.44 -16.75 -7.23
N ASP A 623 13.01 -15.83 -8.02
CA ASP A 623 12.70 -15.65 -9.44
C ASP A 623 14.01 -15.46 -10.26
N PRO A 624 14.52 -16.55 -10.87
CA PRO A 624 15.75 -16.51 -11.66
C PRO A 624 15.70 -15.59 -12.89
N ASN A 625 14.51 -15.18 -13.31
CA ASN A 625 14.26 -14.35 -14.48
C ASN A 625 13.89 -12.90 -14.12
N LEU A 626 13.95 -12.51 -12.84
CA LEU A 626 13.70 -11.13 -12.42
C LEU A 626 14.81 -10.20 -12.94
N ALA A 627 14.53 -9.56 -14.08
CA ALA A 627 15.52 -8.79 -14.83
C ALA A 627 16.08 -7.59 -14.03
N SER A 628 15.27 -6.97 -13.17
CA SER A 628 15.69 -5.87 -12.29
C SER A 628 16.71 -6.33 -11.25
N ALA A 629 16.51 -7.49 -10.61
CA ALA A 629 17.46 -8.04 -9.63
C ALA A 629 18.79 -8.43 -10.28
N GLN A 630 18.74 -9.04 -11.46
CA GLN A 630 19.94 -9.37 -12.24
C GLN A 630 20.75 -8.11 -12.57
N TRP A 631 20.08 -7.04 -13.02
CA TRP A 631 20.74 -5.76 -13.30
C TRP A 631 21.26 -5.07 -12.05
N ASN A 632 20.48 -5.01 -10.98
CA ASN A 632 20.87 -4.37 -9.73
C ASN A 632 22.12 -5.01 -9.11
N LEU A 633 22.18 -6.35 -9.10
CA LEU A 633 23.37 -7.07 -8.67
C LEU A 633 24.55 -6.82 -9.62
N SER A 634 24.30 -6.88 -10.93
CA SER A 634 25.32 -6.60 -11.94
C SER A 634 25.94 -5.22 -11.77
N ASP A 635 25.12 -4.17 -11.65
CA ASP A 635 25.55 -2.79 -11.45
C ASP A 635 26.30 -2.63 -10.14
N LEU A 636 25.80 -3.21 -9.04
CA LEU A 636 26.48 -3.16 -7.75
C LEU A 636 27.87 -3.80 -7.81
N LEU A 637 27.99 -5.01 -8.38
CA LEU A 637 29.28 -5.69 -8.54
C LEU A 637 30.25 -4.88 -9.40
N PHE A 638 29.76 -4.28 -10.50
CA PHE A 638 30.55 -3.44 -11.39
C PHE A 638 31.07 -2.19 -10.67
N GLN A 639 30.19 -1.46 -9.96
CA GLN A 639 30.55 -0.26 -9.19
C GLN A 639 31.59 -0.55 -8.11
N GLN A 640 31.47 -1.71 -7.45
CA GLN A 640 32.42 -2.16 -6.43
C GLN A 640 33.69 -2.80 -7.02
N ARG A 641 33.77 -2.96 -8.35
CA ARG A 641 34.85 -3.67 -9.06
C ARG A 641 35.07 -5.10 -8.55
N ARG A 642 33.98 -5.77 -8.16
CA ARG A 642 33.98 -7.16 -7.68
C ARG A 642 33.45 -8.06 -8.78
N ASP A 643 34.16 -9.15 -9.06
CA ASP A 643 33.78 -10.18 -10.03
C ASP A 643 33.13 -9.61 -11.31
N LEU A 644 33.93 -8.89 -12.09
CA LEU A 644 33.45 -8.19 -13.29
C LEU A 644 32.91 -9.15 -14.36
N GLU A 645 33.38 -10.39 -14.38
CA GLU A 645 32.87 -11.42 -15.28
C GLU A 645 31.44 -11.82 -14.88
N HIS A 646 31.21 -12.13 -13.61
CA HIS A 646 29.86 -12.42 -13.12
C HIS A 646 28.92 -11.21 -13.30
N SER A 647 29.42 -9.99 -13.05
CA SER A 647 28.66 -8.77 -13.34
C SER A 647 28.24 -8.68 -14.82
N ASN A 648 29.14 -8.94 -15.77
CA ASN A 648 28.82 -8.93 -17.19
C ASN A 648 27.80 -10.03 -17.56
N GLU A 649 27.95 -11.24 -17.01
CA GLU A 649 27.00 -12.34 -17.22
C GLU A 649 25.59 -11.95 -16.76
N LEU A 650 25.47 -11.34 -15.58
CA LEU A 650 24.21 -10.89 -15.03
C LEU A 650 23.56 -9.78 -15.87
N LEU A 651 24.35 -8.83 -16.42
CA LEU A 651 23.83 -7.80 -17.31
C LEU A 651 23.29 -8.40 -18.62
N LEU A 652 23.98 -9.39 -19.18
CA LEU A 652 23.51 -10.08 -20.36
C LEU A 652 22.27 -10.94 -20.08
N ARG A 653 22.16 -11.50 -18.86
CA ARG A 653 20.93 -12.16 -18.40
C ARG A 653 19.78 -11.16 -18.31
N SER A 654 19.98 -9.97 -17.74
CA SER A 654 18.90 -8.97 -17.61
C SER A 654 18.40 -8.51 -18.97
N LEU A 655 19.29 -8.36 -19.95
CA LEU A 655 18.93 -8.11 -21.36
C LEU A 655 18.02 -9.22 -21.93
N ARG A 656 18.38 -10.49 -21.73
CA ARG A 656 17.57 -11.65 -22.16
C ARG A 656 16.24 -11.73 -21.43
N SER A 657 16.23 -11.43 -20.14
CA SER A 657 15.04 -11.42 -19.28
C SER A 657 14.11 -10.22 -19.52
N GLY A 658 14.42 -9.34 -20.47
CA GLY A 658 13.48 -8.30 -20.88
C GLY A 658 13.69 -6.93 -20.22
N LEU A 659 14.78 -6.72 -19.47
CA LEU A 659 15.01 -5.43 -18.78
C LEU A 659 14.95 -4.26 -19.79
N PRO A 660 14.11 -3.24 -19.54
CA PRO A 660 14.08 -2.04 -20.35
C PRO A 660 15.41 -1.28 -20.28
N ASP A 661 15.80 -0.65 -21.39
CA ASP A 661 17.08 0.05 -21.53
C ASP A 661 18.35 -0.81 -21.33
N ALA A 662 18.22 -2.15 -21.23
CA ALA A 662 19.36 -3.04 -21.01
C ALA A 662 20.45 -2.92 -22.09
N SER A 663 20.05 -2.68 -23.34
CA SER A 663 20.99 -2.44 -24.44
C SER A 663 21.87 -1.22 -24.18
N LYS A 664 21.29 -0.14 -23.66
CA LYS A 664 22.01 1.07 -23.26
C LYS A 664 23.00 0.77 -22.13
N TYR A 665 22.60 0.04 -21.09
CA TYR A 665 23.51 -0.33 -20.00
C TYR A 665 24.69 -1.19 -20.47
N VAL A 666 24.45 -2.11 -21.42
CA VAL A 666 25.52 -2.89 -22.05
C VAL A 666 26.47 -1.99 -22.85
N ILE A 667 25.93 -1.07 -23.64
CA ILE A 667 26.73 -0.11 -24.42
C ILE A 667 27.58 0.76 -23.51
N GLU A 668 27.01 1.33 -22.45
CA GLU A 668 27.73 2.16 -21.48
C GLU A 668 28.88 1.39 -20.82
N ARG A 669 28.65 0.12 -20.47
CA ARG A 669 29.69 -0.74 -19.91
C ARG A 669 30.78 -1.10 -20.91
N ALA A 670 30.42 -1.37 -22.17
CA ALA A 670 31.39 -1.61 -23.23
C ALA A 670 32.27 -0.37 -23.48
N ILE A 671 31.66 0.82 -23.55
CA ILE A 671 32.39 2.10 -23.64
C ILE A 671 33.33 2.27 -22.44
N TRP A 672 32.91 1.89 -21.23
CA TRP A 672 33.77 1.94 -20.06
C TRP A 672 35.01 1.04 -20.24
N TYR A 673 34.84 -0.22 -20.63
CA TYR A 673 35.98 -1.12 -20.89
C TYR A 673 36.91 -0.55 -21.97
N GLN A 674 36.35 -0.01 -23.05
CA GLN A 674 37.09 0.65 -24.12
C GLN A 674 37.98 1.78 -23.57
N ARG A 675 37.39 2.70 -22.79
CA ARG A 675 38.09 3.86 -22.22
C ARG A 675 39.17 3.47 -21.21
N HIS A 676 39.09 2.27 -20.64
CA HIS A 676 40.07 1.72 -19.70
C HIS A 676 41.06 0.75 -20.36
N GLY A 677 41.12 0.73 -21.70
CA GLY A 677 42.11 -0.04 -22.46
C GLY A 677 41.76 -1.51 -22.67
N ASP A 678 40.56 -1.94 -22.30
CA ASP A 678 40.12 -3.34 -22.46
C ASP A 678 39.15 -3.49 -23.65
N ALA A 679 39.66 -3.18 -24.85
CA ALA A 679 38.89 -3.28 -26.09
C ALA A 679 38.42 -4.73 -26.37
N LYS A 680 39.14 -5.74 -25.87
CA LYS A 680 38.74 -7.15 -26.00
C LYS A 680 37.48 -7.45 -25.18
N LYS A 681 37.42 -7.03 -23.92
CA LYS A 681 36.19 -7.18 -23.10
C LYS A 681 35.04 -6.35 -23.64
N SER A 682 35.30 -5.13 -24.11
CA SER A 682 34.30 -4.29 -24.78
C SER A 682 33.63 -5.03 -25.96
N LEU A 683 34.44 -5.54 -26.90
CA LEU A 683 33.92 -6.29 -28.05
C LEU A 683 33.20 -7.57 -27.62
N ALA A 684 33.78 -8.35 -26.71
CA ALA A 684 33.18 -9.61 -26.24
C ALA A 684 31.80 -9.40 -25.59
N LEU A 685 31.66 -8.33 -24.79
CA LEU A 685 30.38 -7.98 -24.16
C LEU A 685 29.33 -7.60 -25.21
N ILE A 686 29.71 -6.77 -26.20
CA ILE A 686 28.82 -6.38 -27.30
C ILE A 686 28.45 -7.57 -28.19
N ASP A 687 29.40 -8.45 -28.51
CA ASP A 687 29.15 -9.66 -29.29
C ASP A 687 28.13 -10.57 -28.60
N ALA A 688 28.29 -10.79 -27.29
CA ALA A 688 27.34 -11.56 -26.50
C ALA A 688 25.96 -10.89 -26.43
N ALA A 689 25.90 -9.56 -26.36
CA ALA A 689 24.65 -8.81 -26.33
C ALA A 689 23.90 -8.88 -27.67
N VAL A 690 24.59 -8.75 -28.80
CA VAL A 690 24.00 -8.96 -30.13
C VAL A 690 23.57 -10.41 -30.30
N GLY A 691 24.31 -11.38 -29.75
CA GLY A 691 23.88 -12.79 -29.72
C GLY A 691 22.59 -13.00 -28.93
N ALA A 692 22.38 -12.25 -27.84
CA ALA A 692 21.17 -12.30 -27.01
C ALA A 692 19.97 -11.55 -27.61
N ARG A 693 20.21 -10.39 -28.26
CA ARG A 693 19.20 -9.59 -28.96
C ARG A 693 19.68 -9.17 -30.34
N GLY A 694 19.64 -10.12 -31.27
CA GLY A 694 20.10 -9.91 -32.64
C GLY A 694 19.31 -8.88 -33.44
N ASN A 695 18.15 -8.43 -32.98
CA ASN A 695 17.31 -7.47 -33.71
C ASN A 695 17.36 -6.06 -33.09
N ASP A 696 18.33 -5.78 -32.22
CA ASP A 696 18.52 -4.44 -31.65
C ASP A 696 19.47 -3.61 -32.55
N PRO A 697 18.97 -2.55 -33.21
CA PRO A 697 19.79 -1.74 -34.11
C PRO A 697 20.91 -1.00 -33.37
N GLU A 698 20.71 -0.57 -32.12
CA GLU A 698 21.73 0.15 -31.37
C GLU A 698 22.91 -0.77 -31.02
N LEU A 699 22.64 -1.99 -30.54
CA LEU A 699 23.70 -2.96 -30.25
C LEU A 699 24.52 -3.30 -31.51
N ARG A 700 23.86 -3.40 -32.67
CA ARG A 700 24.53 -3.62 -33.96
C ARG A 700 25.38 -2.43 -34.38
N MET A 701 24.87 -1.21 -34.22
CA MET A 701 25.62 0.02 -34.48
C MET A 701 26.90 0.08 -33.65
N PHE A 702 26.83 -0.19 -32.35
CA PHE A 702 28.01 -0.19 -31.49
C PHE A 702 28.99 -1.31 -31.85
N ARG A 703 28.50 -2.52 -32.17
CA ARG A 703 29.36 -3.60 -32.65
C ARG A 703 30.10 -3.23 -33.93
N GLY A 704 29.41 -2.67 -34.91
CA GLY A 704 29.99 -2.22 -36.17
C GLY A 704 31.07 -1.17 -35.94
N ARG A 705 30.81 -0.19 -35.07
CA ARG A 705 31.79 0.85 -34.70
C ARG A 705 33.09 0.25 -34.15
N TYR A 706 33.00 -0.71 -33.22
CA TYR A 706 34.19 -1.35 -32.66
C TYR A 706 34.92 -2.24 -33.67
N ARG A 707 34.20 -2.86 -34.62
CA ARG A 707 34.82 -3.60 -35.73
C ARG A 707 35.60 -2.68 -36.67
N VAL A 708 35.11 -1.47 -36.97
CA VAL A 708 35.90 -0.45 -37.72
C VAL A 708 37.19 -0.10 -36.97
N GLU A 709 37.11 0.13 -35.66
CA GLU A 709 38.29 0.43 -34.83
C GLU A 709 39.30 -0.73 -34.80
N LEU A 710 38.84 -1.98 -34.96
CA LEU A 710 39.67 -3.18 -35.08
C LEU A 710 40.05 -3.53 -36.53
N HIS A 711 39.78 -2.64 -37.48
CA HIS A 711 40.02 -2.82 -38.92
C HIS A 711 39.24 -3.98 -39.59
N ASP A 712 38.22 -4.55 -38.94
CA ASP A 712 37.24 -5.48 -39.56
C ASP A 712 36.14 -4.68 -40.27
N CYS A 713 36.50 -4.02 -41.36
CA CYS A 713 35.61 -3.08 -42.03
C CYS A 713 34.51 -3.76 -42.86
N ALA A 714 34.78 -4.99 -43.35
CA ALA A 714 33.76 -5.82 -44.00
C ALA A 714 32.70 -6.28 -42.99
N GLY A 715 33.11 -6.74 -41.80
CA GLY A 715 32.19 -7.09 -40.73
C GLY A 715 31.41 -5.87 -40.23
N ALA A 716 32.06 -4.73 -40.06
CA ALA A 716 31.39 -3.49 -39.66
C ALA A 716 30.29 -3.05 -40.63
N LEU A 717 30.58 -3.08 -41.95
CA LEU A 717 29.62 -2.75 -42.98
C LEU A 717 28.38 -3.65 -42.93
N GLN A 718 28.58 -4.95 -42.68
CA GLN A 718 27.47 -5.89 -42.52
C GLN A 718 26.60 -5.53 -41.31
N GLU A 719 27.20 -5.15 -40.18
CA GLU A 719 26.44 -4.71 -39.00
C GLU A 719 25.60 -3.47 -39.27
N PHE A 720 26.19 -2.45 -39.91
CA PHE A 720 25.49 -1.21 -40.23
C PHE A 720 24.35 -1.43 -41.23
N ARG A 721 24.53 -2.35 -42.20
CA ARG A 721 23.46 -2.75 -43.13
C ARG A 721 22.30 -3.42 -42.40
N VAL A 722 22.56 -4.28 -41.42
CA VAL A 722 21.47 -4.89 -40.63
C VAL A 722 20.81 -3.86 -39.72
N ALA A 723 21.57 -2.98 -39.07
CA ALA A 723 20.99 -1.89 -38.28
C ALA A 723 20.10 -0.98 -39.15
N GLN A 724 20.51 -0.70 -40.39
CA GLN A 724 19.70 0.02 -41.36
C GLN A 724 18.43 -0.74 -41.76
N GLN A 725 18.50 -2.07 -41.96
CA GLN A 725 17.28 -2.85 -42.25
C GLN A 725 16.27 -2.79 -41.11
N LEU A 726 16.75 -2.80 -39.86
CA LEU A 726 15.92 -2.69 -38.67
C LEU A 726 15.35 -1.28 -38.48
N LYS A 727 16.11 -0.25 -38.87
CA LYS A 727 15.71 1.16 -38.81
C LYS A 727 16.10 1.88 -40.11
N PRO A 728 15.26 1.82 -41.17
CA PRO A 728 15.59 2.29 -42.51
C PRO A 728 15.93 3.78 -42.62
N GLU A 729 15.35 4.59 -41.73
CA GLU A 729 15.49 6.06 -41.71
C GLU A 729 16.44 6.56 -40.61
N ASP A 730 17.53 5.82 -40.35
CA ASP A 730 18.57 6.25 -39.41
C ASP A 730 19.76 6.90 -40.13
N PRO A 731 19.92 8.24 -40.07
CA PRO A 731 21.06 8.93 -40.70
C PRO A 731 22.41 8.50 -40.12
N VAL A 732 22.46 8.09 -38.84
CA VAL A 732 23.70 7.66 -38.18
C VAL A 732 24.12 6.28 -38.70
N ALA A 733 23.17 5.37 -38.95
CA ALA A 733 23.44 4.07 -39.55
C ALA A 733 24.00 4.20 -40.97
N LEU A 734 23.41 5.07 -41.79
CA LEU A 734 23.89 5.39 -43.13
C LEU A 734 25.30 5.99 -43.11
N ALA A 735 25.54 6.98 -42.24
CA ALA A 735 26.87 7.58 -42.09
C ALA A 735 27.91 6.53 -41.66
N SER A 736 27.54 5.65 -40.73
CA SER A 736 28.45 4.61 -40.24
C SER A 736 28.77 3.55 -41.31
N ALA A 737 27.79 3.18 -42.14
CA ALA A 737 28.03 2.35 -43.32
C ALA A 737 29.00 3.02 -44.31
N GLY A 738 28.84 4.32 -44.56
CA GLY A 738 29.77 5.09 -45.39
C GLY A 738 31.20 5.11 -44.83
N LEU A 739 31.36 5.23 -43.50
CA LEU A 739 32.66 5.12 -42.84
C LEU A 739 33.29 3.72 -42.99
N ALA A 740 32.48 2.66 -42.95
CA ALA A 740 32.96 1.30 -43.20
C ALA A 740 33.42 1.10 -44.65
N GLU A 741 32.69 1.63 -45.63
CA GLU A 741 33.08 1.62 -47.05
C GLU A 741 34.36 2.43 -47.28
N MET A 742 34.54 3.58 -46.60
CA MET A 742 35.80 4.32 -46.62
C MET A 742 36.97 3.49 -46.12
N CYS A 743 36.77 2.75 -45.02
CA CYS A 743 37.80 1.86 -44.49
C CYS A 743 38.13 0.69 -45.43
N LEU A 744 37.15 0.20 -46.20
CA LEU A 744 37.34 -0.80 -47.25
C LEU A 744 38.02 -0.23 -48.52
N GLY A 745 38.16 1.10 -48.61
CA GLY A 745 38.74 1.79 -49.75
C GLY A 745 37.75 2.18 -50.85
N ASP A 746 36.44 1.88 -50.68
CA ASP A 746 35.41 2.24 -51.65
C ASP A 746 34.84 3.65 -51.37
N ARG A 747 35.55 4.66 -51.87
CA ARG A 747 35.13 6.07 -51.73
C ARG A 747 33.82 6.37 -52.47
N ALA A 748 33.51 5.67 -53.54
CA ALA A 748 32.30 5.90 -54.33
C ALA A 748 31.05 5.42 -53.57
N ALA A 749 31.11 4.20 -53.01
CA ALA A 749 30.05 3.66 -52.14
C ALA A 749 29.89 4.50 -50.87
N ALA A 750 31.00 4.93 -50.25
CA ALA A 750 30.95 5.84 -49.10
C ALA A 750 30.20 7.14 -49.41
N ALA A 751 30.47 7.76 -50.56
CA ALA A 751 29.79 8.99 -50.98
C ALA A 751 28.28 8.79 -51.18
N ASP A 752 27.83 7.64 -51.70
CA ASP A 752 26.39 7.33 -51.78
C ASP A 752 25.72 7.28 -50.40
N TYR A 753 26.32 6.53 -49.48
CA TYR A 753 25.84 6.43 -48.10
C TYR A 753 25.77 7.80 -47.40
N PHE A 754 26.79 8.65 -47.57
CA PHE A 754 26.80 9.98 -46.99
C PHE A 754 25.75 10.92 -47.60
N ARG A 755 25.51 10.87 -48.92
CA ARG A 755 24.42 11.64 -49.55
C ARG A 755 23.06 11.23 -49.01
N ARG A 756 22.81 9.93 -48.85
CA ARG A 756 21.57 9.40 -48.27
C ARG A 756 21.42 9.79 -46.80
N SER A 757 22.51 9.76 -46.03
CA SER A 757 22.51 10.25 -44.64
C SER A 757 22.16 11.74 -44.57
N LEU A 758 22.77 12.58 -45.44
CA LEU A 758 22.50 14.02 -45.51
C LEU A 758 21.09 14.35 -46.00
N ALA A 759 20.50 13.50 -46.86
CA ALA A 759 19.11 13.65 -47.27
C ALA A 759 18.14 13.48 -46.08
N LEU A 760 18.47 12.63 -45.12
CA LEU A 760 17.69 12.45 -43.89
C LEU A 760 18.03 13.50 -42.81
N ASN A 761 19.31 13.85 -42.67
CA ASN A 761 19.76 14.90 -41.75
C ASN A 761 20.84 15.77 -42.41
N PRO A 762 20.48 16.95 -42.94
CA PRO A 762 21.42 17.84 -43.59
C PRO A 762 22.50 18.43 -42.66
N ASN A 763 22.29 18.42 -41.34
CA ASN A 763 23.19 19.07 -40.37
C ASN A 763 24.37 18.16 -39.96
N GLN A 764 25.16 17.71 -40.94
CA GLN A 764 26.34 16.86 -40.73
C GLN A 764 27.57 17.45 -41.44
N PRO A 765 28.23 18.47 -40.87
CA PRO A 765 29.26 19.27 -41.55
C PRO A 765 30.54 18.50 -41.90
N VAL A 766 30.79 17.35 -41.25
CA VAL A 766 31.92 16.47 -41.60
C VAL A 766 31.63 15.77 -42.93
N LEU A 767 30.41 15.26 -43.12
CA LEU A 767 30.02 14.57 -44.35
C LEU A 767 29.90 15.55 -45.53
N GLN A 768 29.41 16.76 -45.27
CA GLN A 768 29.35 17.83 -46.28
C GLN A 768 30.74 18.18 -46.81
N ARG A 769 31.73 18.35 -45.92
CA ARG A 769 33.12 18.61 -46.31
C ARG A 769 33.71 17.46 -47.12
N PHE A 770 33.52 16.23 -46.65
CA PHE A 770 33.99 15.04 -47.38
C PHE A 770 33.46 14.99 -48.82
N LEU A 771 32.17 15.27 -49.03
CA LEU A 771 31.57 15.24 -50.37
C LEU A 771 31.97 16.42 -51.26
N ALA A 772 32.41 17.54 -50.68
CA ALA A 772 32.90 18.71 -51.42
C ALA A 772 34.38 18.57 -51.85
N GLU A 773 35.14 17.69 -51.18
CA GLU A 773 36.55 17.38 -51.47
C GLU A 773 36.74 16.22 -52.46
N GLN A 774 35.65 15.56 -52.86
CA GLN A 774 35.58 14.51 -53.89
C GLN A 774 35.40 15.14 -55.26
#